data_AF-A0A9D9MPF5-F1
#
_entry.id   AF-A0A9D9MPF5-F1
#
_cell.length_a   1.000
_cell.length_b   1.000
_cell.length_c   1.000
_cell.angle_alpha   90.00
_cell.angle_beta   90.00
_cell.angle_gamma   90.00
#
_symmetry.space_group_name_H-M   'P 1'
#
loop_
_entity.id
_entity.type
_entity.pdbx_description
1 polymer ?
#
loop_
_entity_poly.entity_id
_entity_poly.type
_entity_poly.pdbx_seq_one_letter_code
_entity_poly.pdbx_strand_id
1 'polypeptide(L)'
;MKQVTCFLLVILSLSVTFHGNTQVVVSAAPYQLNIVLTDEQKSVDLRSVQSTFQKAGIELNVQFQTRKKRGEDSRKWEFPSIGTNQFTRQQKEWRDLDFPNGFPIDAHQLYLYCVPADTQQFFAIPHKSVGFLGVKNGLISLGSVQKTLLIQFGVSPNLLDSLGIDGQLSGSQVNEIQGNSIPFRFSDDYENIETSNGRVAYYFWEENPDGTFEVNPENPMEQFTHPFKQNHFYVYLDVSNPFFKPRFHLFGYHICLVHLLAVLLTLILQFFTFRTINQRMLDTRFFKRLSFRLAKLMIWALAIASNIFAFYATEFYYTNYHMRFHEITSFHGKSQSNLQHNLEDNNQFQVQEAIFTKSQVFRKIKESWYAQHEDRVLYFDVDSSNHARFLHSRNILELSTIPYRKTTSSHYVVFRYHDAKDQITKEKVYNHMGFELTKKLLLPDPAKRILVFVNGYRPVSTNQSMSDFLSSFQQKGVEFPDSKNQLFSMDRYAYWEPWKQFNQLFQQRIQADEIWYADGHHSVSTSNHGSVIHFAGTASIYPPLCQTNKHHCYRTKLPSNQFVSTMELLEMSPNYDGFNLRYQSGKIAGKNLLQVLNEAPNYSKNDTIYLVSHSMGHAYAMGMSAVLKGKVNLGDCYIIAPENPRGKTFDPYEWKNVWQYGTFRHGKSKHAPCQQDGVAPQSLVKGLSANHRVSFPKGQAKHMGFFNSHFIGYYTWIFDIQKGKPGYVPQH
;
A
#
# COMPACT_ATOMS: atom_id res chain seq x y z
N MET A 1 -39.23 19.71 -23.49
CA MET A 1 -40.01 18.57 -22.96
C MET A 1 -39.96 17.31 -23.83
N LYS A 2 -39.98 17.36 -25.17
CA LYS A 2 -39.87 16.15 -26.02
C LYS A 2 -38.49 15.44 -26.01
N GLN A 3 -37.40 16.10 -25.63
CA GLN A 3 -36.08 15.45 -25.47
C GLN A 3 -35.87 14.76 -24.11
N VAL A 4 -36.71 15.07 -23.10
CA VAL A 4 -36.62 14.44 -21.76
C VAL A 4 -37.40 13.11 -21.75
N THR A 5 -38.45 12.99 -22.56
CA THR A 5 -39.24 11.76 -22.70
C THR A 5 -38.49 10.68 -23.48
N CYS A 6 -37.60 11.06 -24.41
CA CYS A 6 -36.78 10.11 -25.18
C CYS A 6 -35.62 9.53 -24.35
N PHE A 7 -35.08 10.30 -23.38
CA PHE A 7 -34.01 9.83 -22.49
C PHE A 7 -34.51 8.86 -21.41
N LEU A 8 -35.76 9.02 -20.95
CA LEU A 8 -36.40 8.11 -19.98
C LEU A 8 -36.82 6.77 -20.61
N LEU A 9 -37.15 6.74 -21.90
CA LEU A 9 -37.51 5.52 -22.64
C LEU A 9 -36.32 4.61 -22.94
N VAL A 10 -35.12 5.17 -23.12
CA VAL A 10 -33.87 4.40 -23.29
C VAL A 10 -33.39 3.78 -21.98
N ILE A 11 -33.72 4.40 -20.84
CA ILE A 11 -33.39 3.88 -19.50
C ILE A 11 -34.33 2.72 -19.10
N LEU A 12 -35.58 2.71 -19.57
CA LEU A 12 -36.52 1.62 -19.31
C LEU A 12 -36.31 0.38 -20.19
N SER A 13 -35.73 0.52 -21.39
CA SER A 13 -35.49 -0.59 -22.31
C SER A 13 -34.20 -1.38 -22.04
N LEU A 14 -33.29 -0.85 -21.22
CA LEU A 14 -32.08 -1.56 -20.77
C LEU A 14 -32.30 -2.43 -19.51
N SER A 15 -33.49 -2.35 -18.90
CA SER A 15 -33.86 -3.09 -17.67
C SER A 15 -34.58 -4.41 -17.90
N VAL A 16 -34.68 -4.91 -19.14
CA VAL A 16 -35.35 -6.19 -19.45
C VAL A 16 -34.46 -7.07 -20.33
N THR A 17 -33.32 -7.50 -19.80
CA THR A 17 -32.65 -8.75 -20.20
C THR A 17 -31.68 -9.12 -19.09
N PHE A 18 -32.15 -9.86 -18.10
CA PHE A 18 -31.37 -10.86 -17.35
C PHE A 18 -32.32 -11.53 -16.35
N HIS A 19 -33.13 -12.44 -16.87
CA HIS A 19 -33.80 -13.47 -16.07
C HIS A 19 -33.75 -14.77 -16.86
N GLY A 20 -33.15 -15.78 -16.23
CA GLY A 20 -32.98 -17.10 -16.79
C GLY A 20 -31.53 -17.55 -16.72
N ASN A 21 -31.14 -18.15 -15.61
CA ASN A 21 -30.30 -19.33 -15.69
C ASN A 21 -30.74 -20.30 -14.61
N THR A 22 -31.36 -21.36 -15.12
CA THR A 22 -31.63 -22.64 -14.47
C THR A 22 -30.42 -23.12 -13.69
N GLN A 23 -30.66 -23.69 -12.50
CA GLN A 23 -29.70 -24.52 -11.78
C GLN A 23 -29.25 -25.67 -12.69
N VAL A 24 -28.13 -25.47 -13.36
CA VAL A 24 -27.30 -26.57 -13.83
C VAL A 24 -26.50 -26.99 -12.62
N VAL A 25 -26.57 -28.27 -12.26
CA VAL A 25 -25.61 -28.90 -11.36
C VAL A 25 -24.26 -28.79 -12.05
N VAL A 26 -23.52 -27.72 -11.75
CA VAL A 26 -22.17 -27.48 -12.27
C VAL A 26 -21.29 -28.54 -11.64
N SER A 27 -20.90 -29.53 -12.44
CA SER A 27 -19.69 -30.32 -12.20
C SER A 27 -18.57 -29.35 -11.88
N ALA A 28 -18.02 -29.38 -10.66
CA ALA A 28 -16.89 -28.53 -10.30
C ALA A 28 -15.77 -28.72 -11.33
N ALA A 29 -15.25 -27.63 -11.90
CA ALA A 29 -14.19 -27.70 -12.88
C ALA A 29 -12.93 -28.31 -12.23
N PRO A 30 -12.18 -29.19 -12.94
CA PRO A 30 -10.97 -29.77 -12.38
C PRO A 30 -9.92 -28.70 -12.10
N TYR A 31 -9.17 -28.86 -11.01
CA TYR A 31 -8.01 -28.02 -10.71
C TYR A 31 -6.84 -28.39 -11.61
N GLN A 32 -6.27 -27.40 -12.25
CA GLN A 32 -5.09 -27.55 -13.08
C GLN A 32 -3.84 -27.44 -12.20
N LEU A 33 -3.17 -28.56 -11.93
CA LEU A 33 -1.95 -28.63 -11.14
C LEU A 33 -0.72 -28.56 -12.03
N ASN A 34 -0.06 -27.41 -12.06
CA ASN A 34 1.17 -27.16 -12.82
C ASN A 34 2.39 -27.44 -11.93
N ILE A 35 3.20 -28.41 -12.32
CA ILE A 35 4.45 -28.75 -11.62
C ILE A 35 5.61 -28.20 -12.42
N VAL A 36 6.27 -27.21 -11.85
CA VAL A 36 7.34 -26.45 -12.49
C VAL A 36 8.68 -27.06 -12.11
N LEU A 37 9.33 -27.70 -13.07
CA LEU A 37 10.59 -28.42 -12.93
C LEU A 37 11.78 -27.59 -13.43
N THR A 38 12.94 -27.79 -12.82
CA THR A 38 14.24 -27.40 -13.42
C THR A 38 14.72 -28.45 -14.42
N ASP A 39 15.64 -28.09 -15.30
CA ASP A 39 16.18 -28.99 -16.35
C ASP A 39 16.82 -30.28 -15.81
N GLU A 40 17.28 -30.28 -14.56
CA GLU A 40 17.94 -31.42 -13.90
C GLU A 40 16.95 -32.38 -13.20
N GLN A 41 15.66 -32.03 -13.16
CA GLN A 41 14.63 -32.77 -12.42
C GLN A 41 13.80 -33.64 -13.35
N LYS A 42 13.48 -34.85 -12.90
CA LYS A 42 12.61 -35.78 -13.63
C LYS A 42 11.17 -35.68 -13.12
N SER A 43 10.22 -35.83 -14.02
CA SER A 43 8.81 -35.98 -13.64
C SER A 43 8.59 -37.22 -12.76
N VAL A 44 7.55 -37.18 -11.96
CA VAL A 44 7.16 -38.25 -11.03
C VAL A 44 5.72 -38.69 -11.31
N ASP A 45 5.40 -39.96 -11.10
CA ASP A 45 4.03 -40.46 -11.24
C ASP A 45 3.18 -40.00 -10.05
N LEU A 46 2.16 -39.18 -10.31
CA LEU A 46 1.29 -38.58 -9.29
C LEU A 46 -0.09 -39.23 -9.19
N ARG A 47 -0.32 -40.38 -9.83
CA ARG A 47 -1.62 -41.07 -9.81
C ARG A 47 -2.12 -41.37 -8.40
N SER A 48 -1.23 -41.69 -7.46
CA SER A 48 -1.59 -41.92 -6.06
C SER A 48 -2.07 -40.64 -5.36
N VAL A 49 -1.42 -39.50 -5.63
CA VAL A 49 -1.82 -38.18 -5.11
C VAL A 49 -3.16 -37.77 -5.72
N GLN A 50 -3.33 -37.92 -7.05
CA GLN A 50 -4.59 -37.64 -7.73
C GLN A 50 -5.74 -38.48 -7.15
N SER A 51 -5.53 -39.79 -6.96
CA SER A 51 -6.54 -40.66 -6.36
C SER A 51 -6.90 -40.26 -4.93
N THR A 52 -5.92 -39.76 -4.17
CA THR A 52 -6.13 -39.30 -2.79
C THR A 52 -7.04 -38.07 -2.74
N PHE A 53 -6.79 -37.06 -3.60
CA PHE A 53 -7.63 -35.85 -3.68
C PHE A 53 -8.99 -36.11 -4.35
N GLN A 54 -9.04 -37.02 -5.32
CA GLN A 54 -10.30 -37.41 -5.97
C GLN A 54 -11.29 -38.02 -4.98
N LYS A 55 -10.81 -38.82 -4.02
CA LYS A 55 -11.64 -39.36 -2.93
C LYS A 55 -12.17 -38.27 -1.99
N ALA A 56 -11.51 -37.12 -1.89
CA ALA A 56 -11.98 -35.95 -1.17
C ALA A 56 -12.91 -35.04 -2.02
N GLY A 57 -13.22 -35.43 -3.26
CA GLY A 57 -14.07 -34.66 -4.16
C GLY A 57 -13.32 -33.62 -5.00
N ILE A 58 -11.99 -33.68 -5.05
CA ILE A 58 -11.14 -32.77 -5.82
C ILE A 58 -10.53 -33.49 -7.01
N GLU A 59 -10.88 -33.04 -8.23
CA GLU A 59 -10.24 -33.52 -9.44
C GLU A 59 -8.98 -32.68 -9.75
N LEU A 60 -7.82 -33.33 -9.85
CA LEU A 60 -6.54 -32.70 -10.17
C LEU A 60 -6.06 -33.13 -11.57
N ASN A 61 -5.97 -32.18 -12.50
CA ASN A 61 -5.35 -32.37 -13.80
C ASN A 61 -3.88 -31.91 -13.76
N VAL A 62 -2.95 -32.88 -13.79
CA VAL A 62 -1.52 -32.61 -13.61
C VAL A 62 -0.85 -32.29 -14.94
N GLN A 63 -0.12 -31.18 -14.98
CA GLN A 63 0.77 -30.82 -16.08
C GLN A 63 2.17 -30.55 -15.57
N PHE A 64 3.16 -31.18 -16.20
CA PHE A 64 4.57 -30.88 -15.97
C PHE A 64 5.03 -29.79 -16.93
N GLN A 65 5.68 -28.79 -16.37
CA GLN A 65 6.27 -27.69 -17.13
C GLN A 65 7.75 -27.62 -16.80
N THR A 66 8.60 -27.62 -17.83
CA THR A 66 10.02 -27.33 -17.65
C THR A 66 10.22 -25.82 -17.69
N ARG A 67 10.89 -25.27 -16.68
CA ARG A 67 11.10 -23.83 -16.57
C ARG A 67 11.94 -23.32 -17.74
N LYS A 68 11.52 -22.21 -18.34
CA LYS A 68 12.29 -21.55 -19.42
C LYS A 68 13.58 -20.98 -18.83
N LYS A 69 14.76 -21.44 -19.28
CA LYS A 69 16.08 -20.96 -18.85
C LYS A 69 16.16 -19.44 -18.82
N ARG A 70 16.09 -18.84 -17.63
CA ARG A 70 16.33 -17.42 -17.37
C ARG A 70 17.18 -17.28 -16.10
N GLY A 71 18.47 -17.56 -16.25
CA GLY A 71 19.51 -17.43 -15.21
C GLY A 71 19.59 -18.60 -14.24
N GLU A 72 20.81 -19.05 -13.92
CA GLU A 72 21.07 -19.96 -12.81
C GLU A 72 21.00 -19.16 -11.49
N ASP A 73 20.11 -19.55 -10.57
CA ASP A 73 20.12 -19.02 -9.20
C ASP A 73 21.09 -19.87 -8.37
N SER A 74 22.28 -19.32 -8.10
CA SER A 74 23.34 -19.99 -7.32
C SER A 74 23.14 -19.88 -5.80
N ARG A 75 22.08 -19.20 -5.34
CA ARG A 75 21.77 -19.05 -3.91
C ARG A 75 21.20 -20.35 -3.34
N LYS A 76 21.64 -20.71 -2.13
CA LYS A 76 21.07 -21.83 -1.38
C LYS A 76 19.60 -21.58 -1.06
N TRP A 77 18.75 -22.60 -1.26
CA TRP A 77 17.33 -22.54 -0.93
C TRP A 77 17.06 -22.63 0.56
N GLU A 78 16.26 -21.71 1.07
CA GLU A 78 15.77 -21.70 2.46
C GLU A 78 14.24 -21.82 2.48
N PHE A 79 13.75 -22.76 3.28
CA PHE A 79 12.33 -23.00 3.49
C PHE A 79 11.88 -22.43 4.84
N PRO A 80 10.83 -21.59 4.89
CA PRO A 80 10.26 -21.12 6.13
C PRO A 80 9.64 -22.25 6.97
N SER A 81 9.38 -21.97 8.24
CA SER A 81 8.56 -22.84 9.10
C SER A 81 7.12 -22.96 8.56
N ILE A 82 6.54 -24.15 8.63
CA ILE A 82 5.12 -24.36 8.30
C ILE A 82 4.25 -23.53 9.25
N GLY A 83 3.20 -22.89 8.71
CA GLY A 83 2.37 -21.94 9.45
C GLY A 83 2.85 -20.49 9.35
N THR A 84 4.00 -20.25 8.71
CA THR A 84 4.39 -18.90 8.29
C THR A 84 3.50 -18.45 7.13
N ASN A 85 2.97 -17.24 7.21
CA ASN A 85 2.04 -16.70 6.21
C ASN A 85 2.72 -15.89 5.10
N GLN A 86 4.04 -16.05 4.90
CA GLN A 86 4.84 -15.26 3.96
C GLN A 86 5.82 -16.13 3.17
N PHE A 87 5.92 -15.88 1.85
CA PHE A 87 6.97 -16.47 1.01
C PHE A 87 8.30 -15.73 1.21
N THR A 88 9.42 -16.44 1.15
CA THR A 88 10.74 -15.80 1.15
C THR A 88 10.93 -14.96 -0.10
N ARG A 89 11.88 -14.02 -0.06
CA ARG A 89 12.26 -13.23 -1.23
C ARG A 89 12.61 -14.12 -2.43
N GLN A 90 13.39 -15.18 -2.19
CA GLN A 90 13.80 -16.11 -3.24
C GLN A 90 12.61 -16.82 -3.88
N GLN A 91 11.63 -17.24 -3.07
CA GLN A 91 10.37 -17.84 -3.52
C GLN A 91 9.54 -16.87 -4.36
N LYS A 92 9.36 -15.62 -3.90
CA LYS A 92 8.61 -14.58 -4.65
C LYS A 92 9.26 -14.26 -5.99
N GLU A 93 10.58 -14.02 -6.00
CA GLU A 93 11.36 -13.79 -7.22
C GLU A 93 11.17 -14.96 -8.21
N TRP A 94 11.18 -16.20 -7.72
CA TRP A 94 10.98 -17.38 -8.56
C TRP A 94 9.59 -17.49 -9.16
N ARG A 95 8.55 -17.24 -8.36
CA ARG A 95 7.15 -17.18 -8.79
C ARG A 95 6.93 -16.09 -9.84
N ASP A 96 7.36 -14.86 -9.54
CA ASP A 96 7.06 -13.68 -10.36
C ASP A 96 7.71 -13.74 -11.75
N LEU A 97 8.84 -14.44 -11.86
CA LEU A 97 9.51 -14.67 -13.14
C LEU A 97 8.66 -15.44 -14.15
N ASP A 98 7.78 -16.32 -13.68
CA ASP A 98 6.95 -17.18 -14.53
C ASP A 98 5.60 -16.53 -14.89
N PHE A 99 5.24 -15.44 -14.20
CA PHE A 99 4.03 -14.64 -14.45
C PHE A 99 4.37 -13.19 -14.81
N PRO A 100 5.15 -12.96 -15.88
CA PRO A 100 5.62 -11.62 -16.20
C PRO A 100 4.44 -10.67 -16.45
N ASN A 101 3.38 -11.13 -17.14
CA ASN A 101 2.22 -10.33 -17.51
C ASN A 101 1.13 -10.25 -16.42
N GLY A 102 1.49 -10.54 -15.17
CA GLY A 102 0.53 -10.70 -14.06
C GLY A 102 0.06 -12.14 -13.90
N PHE A 103 -0.58 -12.40 -12.77
CA PHE A 103 -1.01 -13.73 -12.37
C PHE A 103 -2.26 -14.22 -13.11
N PRO A 104 -2.43 -15.55 -13.30
CA PRO A 104 -3.67 -16.12 -13.81
C PRO A 104 -4.89 -15.71 -12.99
N ILE A 105 -5.99 -15.38 -13.68
CA ILE A 105 -7.27 -14.99 -13.06
C ILE A 105 -8.11 -16.24 -12.70
N ASP A 106 -7.77 -17.39 -13.29
CA ASP A 106 -8.46 -18.65 -13.04
C ASP A 106 -8.08 -19.22 -11.65
N ALA A 107 -9.06 -19.28 -10.76
CA ALA A 107 -8.93 -19.77 -9.39
C ALA A 107 -8.65 -21.29 -9.30
N HIS A 108 -8.77 -22.03 -10.41
CA HIS A 108 -8.48 -23.47 -10.46
C HIS A 108 -7.02 -23.78 -10.85
N GLN A 109 -6.18 -22.76 -11.03
CA GLN A 109 -4.76 -22.95 -11.35
C GLN A 109 -3.91 -23.06 -10.07
N LEU A 110 -3.22 -24.19 -9.92
CA LEU A 110 -2.25 -24.44 -8.86
C LEU A 110 -0.85 -24.62 -9.45
N TYR A 111 0.16 -24.19 -8.73
CA TYR A 111 1.56 -24.22 -9.11
C TYR A 111 2.41 -24.77 -7.97
N LEU A 112 3.21 -25.80 -8.29
CA LEU A 112 4.23 -26.35 -7.40
C LEU A 112 5.60 -26.17 -8.03
N TYR A 113 6.42 -25.32 -7.41
CA TYR A 113 7.77 -25.03 -7.84
C TYR A 113 8.76 -26.02 -7.23
N CYS A 114 9.36 -26.84 -8.07
CA CYS A 114 10.41 -27.77 -7.66
C CYS A 114 11.77 -27.08 -7.72
N VAL A 115 12.42 -26.94 -6.57
CA VAL A 115 13.69 -26.20 -6.40
C VAL A 115 14.79 -27.14 -5.90
N PRO A 116 16.05 -27.00 -6.33
CA PRO A 116 17.14 -27.78 -5.78
C PRO A 116 17.32 -27.52 -4.27
N ALA A 117 17.38 -28.57 -3.44
CA ALA A 117 17.57 -28.44 -1.99
C ALA A 117 18.36 -29.61 -1.39
N ASP A 118 19.01 -29.36 -0.25
CA ASP A 118 19.81 -30.38 0.47
C ASP A 118 18.93 -31.49 1.10
N THR A 119 17.68 -31.16 1.37
CA THR A 119 16.69 -32.04 2.02
C THR A 119 15.34 -31.97 1.31
N GLN A 120 14.54 -33.03 1.46
CA GLN A 120 13.15 -33.04 0.98
C GLN A 120 12.33 -32.12 1.91
N GLN A 121 12.05 -30.91 1.43
CA GLN A 121 11.32 -29.88 2.17
C GLN A 121 10.12 -29.43 1.35
N PHE A 122 9.15 -28.83 2.02
CA PHE A 122 8.00 -28.25 1.37
C PHE A 122 7.53 -27.02 2.11
N PHE A 123 6.95 -26.09 1.36
CA PHE A 123 6.34 -24.90 1.93
C PHE A 123 5.21 -24.43 1.02
N ALA A 124 4.06 -24.18 1.62
CA ALA A 124 2.96 -23.47 1.01
C ALA A 124 2.30 -22.61 2.09
N ILE A 125 1.50 -21.67 1.63
CA ILE A 125 0.66 -20.83 2.47
C ILE A 125 -0.79 -21.25 2.17
N PRO A 126 -1.65 -21.36 3.19
CA PRO A 126 -3.06 -21.67 2.98
C PRO A 126 -3.72 -20.78 1.94
N HIS A 127 -4.54 -21.39 1.08
CA HIS A 127 -5.30 -20.72 0.01
C HIS A 127 -4.43 -19.98 -1.02
N LYS A 128 -3.15 -20.35 -1.15
CA LYS A 128 -2.30 -19.83 -2.22
C LYS A 128 -2.21 -20.80 -3.39
N SER A 129 -2.30 -20.27 -4.60
CA SER A 129 -2.07 -20.99 -5.85
C SER A 129 -0.64 -21.50 -5.98
N VAL A 130 0.29 -21.07 -5.11
CA VAL A 130 1.72 -21.33 -5.22
C VAL A 130 2.22 -22.12 -4.02
N GLY A 131 3.01 -23.17 -4.28
CA GLY A 131 3.77 -23.93 -3.30
C GLY A 131 5.19 -24.23 -3.79
N PHE A 132 6.09 -24.52 -2.87
CA PHE A 132 7.50 -24.80 -3.14
C PHE A 132 7.89 -26.17 -2.59
N LEU A 133 8.67 -26.90 -3.36
CA LEU A 133 9.14 -28.26 -3.07
C LEU A 133 10.67 -28.31 -3.19
N GLY A 134 11.34 -28.65 -2.10
CA GLY A 134 12.77 -28.91 -2.05
C GLY A 134 13.08 -30.28 -2.61
N VAL A 135 13.77 -30.32 -3.75
CA VAL A 135 14.11 -31.52 -4.49
C VAL A 135 15.56 -31.90 -4.21
N LYS A 136 15.73 -33.03 -3.50
CA LYS A 136 17.04 -33.60 -3.20
C LYS A 136 17.47 -34.56 -4.31
N ASN A 137 18.67 -34.36 -4.86
CA ASN A 137 19.26 -35.21 -5.91
C ASN A 137 18.35 -35.40 -7.15
N GLY A 138 17.56 -34.38 -7.51
CA GLY A 138 16.65 -34.43 -8.66
C GLY A 138 15.39 -35.29 -8.48
N LEU A 139 15.12 -35.82 -7.28
CA LEU A 139 13.97 -36.68 -6.98
C LEU A 139 12.88 -35.94 -6.20
N ILE A 140 11.64 -35.94 -6.70
CA ILE A 140 10.49 -35.29 -6.07
C ILE A 140 9.78 -36.26 -5.12
N SER A 141 9.55 -35.87 -3.86
CA SER A 141 8.80 -36.68 -2.89
C SER A 141 7.28 -36.53 -3.05
N LEU A 142 6.59 -37.66 -3.23
CA LEU A 142 5.12 -37.72 -3.27
C LEU A 142 4.48 -37.15 -1.99
N GLY A 143 5.06 -37.46 -0.83
CA GLY A 143 4.58 -36.95 0.45
C GLY A 143 4.71 -35.43 0.56
N SER A 144 5.77 -34.84 -0.02
CA SER A 144 5.94 -33.38 -0.05
C SER A 144 4.93 -32.72 -0.98
N VAL A 145 4.66 -33.31 -2.15
CA VAL A 145 3.60 -32.86 -3.06
C VAL A 145 2.24 -32.87 -2.36
N GLN A 146 1.88 -34.00 -1.75
CA GLN A 146 0.60 -34.16 -1.04
C GLN A 146 0.46 -33.14 0.09
N LYS A 147 1.46 -33.00 0.96
CA LYS A 147 1.41 -32.04 2.08
C LYS A 147 1.33 -30.60 1.62
N THR A 148 2.03 -30.24 0.55
CA THR A 148 1.94 -28.89 -0.02
C THR A 148 0.54 -28.59 -0.52
N LEU A 149 -0.06 -29.53 -1.25
CA LEU A 149 -1.44 -29.39 -1.73
C LEU A 149 -2.42 -29.30 -0.56
N LEU A 150 -2.28 -30.14 0.48
CA LEU A 150 -3.13 -30.05 1.67
C LEU A 150 -3.10 -28.65 2.29
N ILE A 151 -1.91 -28.08 2.47
CA ILE A 151 -1.77 -26.70 2.95
C ILE A 151 -2.48 -25.73 2.00
N GLN A 152 -2.23 -25.79 0.69
CA GLN A 152 -2.86 -24.89 -0.28
C GLN A 152 -4.40 -24.97 -0.21
N PHE A 153 -4.96 -26.17 -0.07
CA PHE A 153 -6.40 -26.40 0.10
C PHE A 153 -6.94 -26.00 1.49
N GLY A 154 -6.11 -25.42 2.37
CA GLY A 154 -6.53 -24.82 3.64
C GLY A 154 -6.46 -25.76 4.83
N VAL A 155 -5.78 -26.91 4.70
CA VAL A 155 -5.65 -27.87 5.81
C VAL A 155 -4.71 -27.35 6.88
N SER A 156 -5.14 -27.43 8.14
CA SER A 156 -4.39 -26.92 9.29
C SER A 156 -3.04 -27.66 9.47
N PRO A 157 -1.93 -26.95 9.80
CA PRO A 157 -0.59 -27.54 9.92
C PRO A 157 -0.48 -28.75 10.87
N ASN A 158 -1.21 -28.74 11.98
CA ASN A 158 -1.27 -29.82 12.96
C ASN A 158 -1.93 -31.11 12.41
N LEU A 159 -2.71 -31.00 11.34
CA LEU A 159 -3.38 -32.13 10.70
C LEU A 159 -2.58 -32.72 9.53
N LEU A 160 -1.45 -32.13 9.12
CA LEU A 160 -0.70 -32.57 7.92
C LEU A 160 -0.13 -34.00 8.03
N ASP A 161 0.18 -34.44 9.25
CA ASP A 161 0.70 -35.80 9.53
C ASP A 161 -0.39 -36.76 10.03
N SER A 162 -1.63 -36.31 10.13
CA SER A 162 -2.76 -37.18 10.50
C SER A 162 -3.06 -38.13 9.34
N LEU A 163 -2.89 -39.43 9.57
CA LEU A 163 -3.20 -40.48 8.59
C LEU A 163 -4.50 -41.18 8.95
N GLY A 164 -5.35 -41.43 7.94
CA GLY A 164 -6.45 -42.37 8.05
C GLY A 164 -5.97 -43.82 8.11
N ILE A 165 -6.89 -44.75 8.42
CA ILE A 165 -6.63 -46.18 8.70
C ILE A 165 -5.89 -46.90 7.55
N ASP A 166 -5.95 -46.37 6.32
CA ASP A 166 -5.32 -46.96 5.12
C ASP A 166 -4.27 -46.04 4.45
N GLY A 167 -3.68 -45.08 5.19
CA GLY A 167 -2.76 -44.09 4.61
C GLY A 167 -3.44 -43.05 3.72
N GLN A 168 -4.76 -42.95 3.80
CA GLN A 168 -5.58 -41.94 3.13
C GLN A 168 -5.75 -40.68 4.00
N LEU A 169 -6.36 -39.64 3.42
CA LEU A 169 -6.74 -38.45 4.19
C LEU A 169 -7.70 -38.83 5.32
N SER A 170 -7.42 -38.32 6.52
CA SER A 170 -8.31 -38.43 7.67
C SER A 170 -9.63 -37.67 7.44
N GLY A 171 -10.70 -38.07 8.14
CA GLY A 171 -12.00 -37.41 8.03
C GLY A 171 -11.93 -35.90 8.33
N SER A 172 -11.08 -35.49 9.27
CA SER A 172 -10.85 -34.07 9.58
C SER A 172 -10.23 -33.30 8.42
N GLN A 173 -9.22 -33.89 7.74
CA GLN A 173 -8.61 -33.27 6.55
C GLN A 173 -9.63 -33.16 5.40
N VAL A 174 -10.44 -34.20 5.16
CA VAL A 174 -11.48 -34.16 4.12
C VAL A 174 -12.51 -33.07 4.39
N ASN A 175 -12.94 -32.91 5.65
CA ASN A 175 -13.88 -31.88 6.04
C ASN A 175 -13.33 -30.46 5.83
N GLU A 176 -12.07 -30.20 6.19
CA GLU A 176 -11.43 -28.88 5.94
C GLU A 176 -11.31 -28.58 4.44
N ILE A 177 -10.96 -29.59 3.65
CA ILE A 177 -10.88 -29.47 2.19
C ILE A 177 -12.24 -29.16 1.57
N GLN A 178 -13.29 -29.90 1.96
CA GLN A 178 -14.63 -29.73 1.41
C GLN A 178 -15.34 -28.48 1.92
N GLY A 179 -14.98 -28.01 3.12
CA GLY A 179 -15.47 -26.75 3.68
C GLY A 179 -14.80 -25.49 3.10
N ASN A 180 -13.74 -25.65 2.31
CA ASN A 180 -13.00 -24.53 1.76
C ASN A 180 -13.76 -23.85 0.60
N SER A 181 -14.14 -22.60 0.81
CA SER A 181 -14.81 -21.72 -0.17
C SER A 181 -13.93 -20.52 -0.60
N ILE A 182 -12.68 -20.48 -0.13
CA ILE A 182 -11.77 -19.35 -0.33
C ILE A 182 -11.01 -19.57 -1.63
N PRO A 183 -11.07 -18.64 -2.60
CA PRO A 183 -10.41 -18.82 -3.89
C PRO A 183 -8.89 -18.62 -3.74
N PHE A 184 -8.15 -19.37 -4.56
CA PHE A 184 -6.69 -19.40 -4.50
C PHE A 184 -6.07 -18.09 -5.01
N ARG A 185 -5.00 -17.64 -4.35
CA ARG A 185 -4.26 -16.42 -4.71
C ARG A 185 -2.79 -16.71 -5.01
N PHE A 186 -2.21 -16.00 -5.96
CA PHE A 186 -0.77 -16.11 -6.26
C PHE A 186 0.10 -15.25 -5.35
N SER A 187 -0.43 -14.14 -4.86
CA SER A 187 0.19 -13.23 -3.91
C SER A 187 0.03 -13.74 -2.49
N ASP A 188 1.07 -13.63 -1.65
CA ASP A 188 0.89 -13.87 -0.22
C ASP A 188 0.09 -12.74 0.43
N ASP A 189 -0.53 -13.01 1.59
CA ASP A 189 -1.31 -11.98 2.31
C ASP A 189 -0.41 -10.80 2.73
N TYR A 190 0.90 -11.04 2.84
CA TYR A 190 1.94 -10.03 3.11
C TYR A 190 2.47 -9.31 1.86
N GLU A 191 1.91 -9.49 0.67
CA GLU A 191 1.95 -8.40 -0.33
C GLU A 191 1.04 -7.23 0.10
N ASN A 192 0.21 -7.45 1.12
CA ASN A 192 -0.24 -6.48 2.11
C ASN A 192 0.49 -6.75 3.45
N ILE A 193 1.82 -6.55 3.53
CA ILE A 193 2.59 -6.75 4.79
C ILE A 193 1.80 -6.13 5.94
N GLU A 194 1.57 -6.90 7.01
CA GLU A 194 1.12 -6.41 8.32
C GLU A 194 2.08 -5.31 8.77
N THR A 195 1.79 -4.10 8.34
CA THR A 195 2.46 -2.91 8.83
C THR A 195 1.72 -2.52 10.08
N SER A 196 2.45 -2.30 11.19
CA SER A 196 1.88 -1.76 12.43
C SER A 196 1.38 -0.32 12.29
N ASN A 197 1.43 0.24 11.07
CA ASN A 197 1.12 1.61 10.72
C ASN A 197 0.01 1.72 9.69
N GLY A 198 -0.77 2.78 9.83
CA GLY A 198 -2.00 2.98 9.09
C GLY A 198 -3.01 3.69 9.97
N ARG A 199 -3.89 4.48 9.35
CA ARG A 199 -4.90 5.25 10.09
C ARG A 199 -6.05 4.38 10.58
N VAL A 200 -6.36 3.30 9.89
CA VAL A 200 -7.43 2.37 10.25
C VAL A 200 -6.82 1.03 10.67
N ALA A 201 -7.13 0.62 11.89
CA ALA A 201 -6.80 -0.72 12.38
C ALA A 201 -8.01 -1.64 12.25
N TYR A 202 -7.79 -2.87 11.82
CA TYR A 202 -8.86 -3.80 11.49
C TYR A 202 -8.89 -4.94 12.50
N TYR A 203 -10.05 -5.14 13.13
CA TYR A 203 -10.26 -6.19 14.13
C TYR A 203 -11.46 -7.05 13.74
N PHE A 204 -11.33 -8.36 13.88
CA PHE A 204 -12.39 -9.34 13.65
C PHE A 204 -12.50 -10.25 14.87
N TRP A 205 -13.71 -10.51 15.35
CA TRP A 205 -13.97 -11.53 16.37
C TRP A 205 -15.39 -12.05 16.28
N GLU A 206 -15.61 -13.17 16.97
CA GLU A 206 -16.91 -13.78 17.17
C GLU A 206 -17.36 -13.57 18.61
N GLU A 207 -18.64 -13.28 18.80
CA GLU A 207 -19.24 -13.08 20.11
C GLU A 207 -20.59 -13.78 20.22
N ASN A 208 -20.92 -14.16 21.45
CA ASN A 208 -22.21 -14.74 21.80
C ASN A 208 -23.33 -13.71 21.58
N PRO A 209 -24.61 -14.14 21.49
CA PRO A 209 -25.74 -13.23 21.32
C PRO A 209 -25.91 -12.18 22.45
N ASP A 210 -25.32 -12.42 23.61
CA ASP A 210 -25.28 -11.48 24.74
C ASP A 210 -24.10 -10.48 24.68
N GLY A 211 -23.27 -10.57 23.62
CA GLY A 211 -22.11 -9.74 23.37
C GLY A 211 -20.83 -10.17 24.10
N THR A 212 -20.84 -11.35 24.74
CA THR A 212 -19.68 -11.89 25.46
C THR A 212 -18.87 -12.88 24.62
N PHE A 213 -17.60 -13.10 24.95
CA PHE A 213 -16.78 -14.18 24.40
C PHE A 213 -15.77 -14.65 25.46
N GLU A 214 -15.41 -15.93 25.43
CA GLU A 214 -14.41 -16.48 26.34
C GLU A 214 -13.02 -15.94 25.99
N VAL A 215 -12.23 -15.55 26.99
CA VAL A 215 -10.88 -15.02 26.78
C VAL A 215 -9.84 -15.78 27.59
N ASN A 216 -8.69 -16.08 26.99
CA ASN A 216 -7.53 -16.56 27.73
C ASN A 216 -6.90 -15.39 28.50
N PRO A 217 -6.85 -15.38 29.84
CA PRO A 217 -6.30 -14.26 30.60
C PRO A 217 -4.81 -14.01 30.35
N GLU A 218 -4.07 -15.03 29.91
CA GLU A 218 -2.64 -14.90 29.57
C GLU A 218 -2.47 -14.21 28.23
N ASN A 219 -3.19 -14.67 27.20
CA ASN A 219 -3.12 -14.21 25.81
C ASN A 219 -4.49 -13.76 25.27
N PRO A 220 -5.08 -12.68 25.80
CA PRO A 220 -6.44 -12.29 25.48
C PRO A 220 -6.61 -11.79 24.03
N MET A 221 -5.51 -11.41 23.37
CA MET A 221 -5.51 -10.98 21.97
C MET A 221 -5.74 -12.13 20.98
N GLU A 222 -5.58 -13.40 21.38
CA GLU A 222 -5.84 -14.57 20.53
C GLU A 222 -7.31 -14.66 20.07
N GLN A 223 -8.23 -13.98 20.78
CA GLN A 223 -9.65 -13.92 20.42
C GLN A 223 -9.94 -13.00 19.24
N PHE A 224 -8.99 -12.16 18.84
CA PHE A 224 -9.13 -11.29 17.68
C PHE A 224 -8.28 -11.79 16.52
N THR A 225 -8.82 -11.73 15.31
CA THR A 225 -7.98 -11.61 14.12
C THR A 225 -7.75 -10.13 13.82
N HIS A 226 -6.50 -9.70 13.73
CA HIS A 226 -6.11 -8.30 13.51
C HIS A 226 -5.11 -8.18 12.35
N PRO A 227 -5.57 -8.44 11.11
CA PRO A 227 -4.71 -8.85 10.00
C PRO A 227 -3.96 -7.69 9.32
N PHE A 228 -4.36 -6.43 9.53
CA PHE A 228 -3.68 -5.29 8.89
C PHE A 228 -4.10 -3.94 9.47
N LYS A 229 -3.26 -2.93 9.21
CA LYS A 229 -3.65 -1.53 9.24
C LYS A 229 -3.55 -0.91 7.84
N GLN A 230 -4.47 -0.01 7.52
CA GLN A 230 -4.50 0.70 6.23
C GLN A 230 -4.81 2.19 6.42
N ASN A 231 -4.79 2.98 5.36
CA ASN A 231 -5.06 4.41 5.42
C ASN A 231 -6.51 4.78 5.11
N HIS A 232 -7.38 3.79 4.94
CA HIS A 232 -8.77 3.93 4.54
C HIS A 232 -9.65 2.94 5.29
N PHE A 233 -10.97 3.14 5.23
CA PHE A 233 -12.03 2.22 5.67
C PHE A 233 -12.62 1.47 4.48
N TYR A 234 -13.24 0.31 4.77
CA TYR A 234 -14.13 -0.39 3.83
C TYR A 234 -15.59 -0.11 4.19
N VAL A 235 -16.27 0.70 3.39
CA VAL A 235 -17.68 1.03 3.57
C VAL A 235 -18.53 0.06 2.78
N TYR A 236 -19.37 -0.71 3.46
CA TYR A 236 -20.29 -1.63 2.78
C TYR A 236 -21.39 -0.86 2.05
N LEU A 237 -21.54 -1.13 0.75
CA LEU A 237 -22.33 -0.30 -0.17
C LEU A 237 -23.85 -0.54 -0.13
N ASP A 238 -24.35 -1.51 0.65
CA ASP A 238 -25.79 -1.73 0.79
C ASP A 238 -26.44 -0.82 1.84
N VAL A 239 -26.52 0.47 1.50
CA VAL A 239 -27.14 1.48 2.34
C VAL A 239 -28.66 1.29 2.32
N SER A 240 -29.25 1.00 3.48
CA SER A 240 -30.70 0.80 3.64
C SER A 240 -31.51 2.06 3.31
N ASN A 241 -30.94 3.25 3.54
CA ASN A 241 -31.59 4.52 3.28
C ASN A 241 -31.52 4.89 1.78
N PRO A 242 -32.66 4.98 1.06
CA PRO A 242 -32.67 5.24 -0.38
C PRO A 242 -32.15 6.63 -0.78
N PHE A 243 -32.13 7.59 0.15
CA PHE A 243 -31.60 8.93 -0.10
C PHE A 243 -30.07 8.94 -0.20
N PHE A 244 -29.42 8.09 0.62
CA PHE A 244 -27.97 7.96 0.72
C PHE A 244 -27.44 6.76 -0.06
N LYS A 245 -28.30 5.93 -0.66
CA LYS A 245 -27.87 4.81 -1.50
C LYS A 245 -27.16 5.33 -2.77
N PRO A 246 -25.90 4.93 -3.03
CA PRO A 246 -25.19 5.26 -4.26
C PRO A 246 -25.98 4.84 -5.51
N ARG A 247 -26.07 5.71 -6.51
CA ARG A 247 -26.76 5.42 -7.77
C ARG A 247 -25.80 5.29 -8.95
N PHE A 248 -24.78 6.14 -8.99
CA PHE A 248 -23.74 6.12 -10.02
C PHE A 248 -22.48 6.82 -9.51
N HIS A 249 -21.37 6.62 -10.22
CA HIS A 249 -20.06 7.15 -9.86
C HIS A 249 -19.64 8.25 -10.84
N LEU A 250 -19.25 9.42 -10.34
CA LEU A 250 -18.85 10.57 -11.16
C LEU A 250 -17.69 11.32 -10.50
N PHE A 251 -16.61 11.57 -11.26
CA PHE A 251 -15.40 12.27 -10.80
C PHE A 251 -14.77 11.70 -9.51
N GLY A 252 -14.88 10.40 -9.27
CA GLY A 252 -14.35 9.77 -8.05
C GLY A 252 -15.31 9.78 -6.85
N TYR A 253 -16.55 10.27 -7.03
CA TYR A 253 -17.55 10.35 -5.98
C TYR A 253 -18.81 9.55 -6.32
N HIS A 254 -19.38 8.89 -5.32
CA HIS A 254 -20.69 8.24 -5.44
C HIS A 254 -21.80 9.29 -5.31
N ILE A 255 -22.63 9.38 -6.35
CA ILE A 255 -23.77 10.28 -6.37
C ILE A 255 -25.00 9.53 -5.88
N CYS A 256 -25.53 9.98 -4.75
CA CYS A 256 -26.81 9.55 -4.18
C CYS A 256 -27.92 10.58 -4.44
N LEU A 257 -29.16 10.24 -4.04
CA LEU A 257 -30.33 11.08 -4.29
C LEU A 257 -30.25 12.44 -3.59
N VAL A 258 -29.61 12.55 -2.42
CA VAL A 258 -29.41 13.83 -1.72
C VAL A 258 -28.65 14.83 -2.59
N HIS A 259 -27.60 14.40 -3.30
CA HIS A 259 -26.84 15.27 -4.20
C HIS A 259 -27.71 15.79 -5.35
N LEU A 260 -28.52 14.91 -5.95
CA LEU A 260 -29.43 15.27 -7.03
C LEU A 260 -30.49 16.28 -6.57
N LEU A 261 -31.05 16.06 -5.37
CA LEU A 261 -32.03 16.97 -4.78
C LEU A 261 -31.40 18.32 -4.41
N ALA A 262 -30.17 18.35 -3.92
CA ALA A 262 -29.45 19.58 -3.61
C ALA A 262 -29.19 20.42 -4.88
N VAL A 263 -28.74 19.79 -5.97
CA VAL A 263 -28.57 20.46 -7.27
C VAL A 263 -29.91 20.97 -7.79
N LEU A 264 -30.96 20.15 -7.76
CA LEU A 264 -32.29 20.55 -8.23
C LEU A 264 -32.84 21.74 -7.43
N LEU A 265 -32.75 21.69 -6.10
CA LEU A 265 -33.23 22.75 -5.22
C LEU A 265 -32.47 24.06 -5.47
N THR A 266 -31.13 23.99 -5.61
CA THR A 266 -30.31 25.17 -5.87
C THR A 266 -30.62 25.79 -7.24
N LEU A 267 -30.85 24.99 -8.28
CA LEU A 267 -31.28 25.49 -9.60
C LEU A 267 -32.66 26.17 -9.55
N ILE A 268 -33.62 25.57 -8.84
CA ILE A 268 -34.97 26.15 -8.67
C ILE A 268 -34.88 27.51 -7.95
N LEU A 269 -34.15 27.57 -6.83
CA LEU A 269 -33.97 28.80 -6.05
C LEU A 269 -33.25 29.88 -6.89
N GLN A 270 -32.21 29.50 -7.63
CA GLN A 270 -31.51 30.42 -8.54
C GLN A 270 -32.45 30.95 -9.64
N PHE A 271 -33.28 30.11 -10.24
CA PHE A 271 -34.23 30.53 -11.28
C PHE A 271 -35.20 31.61 -10.77
N PHE A 272 -35.85 31.36 -9.62
CA PHE A 272 -36.81 32.32 -9.05
C PHE A 272 -36.15 33.61 -8.56
N THR A 273 -35.01 33.49 -7.89
CA THR A 273 -34.27 34.67 -7.40
C THR A 273 -33.70 35.49 -8.55
N PHE A 274 -33.13 34.87 -9.58
CA PHE A 274 -32.58 35.59 -10.72
C PHE A 274 -33.67 36.21 -11.59
N ARG A 275 -34.82 35.55 -11.76
CA ARG A 275 -35.98 36.16 -12.43
C ARG A 275 -36.41 37.44 -11.70
N THR A 276 -36.53 37.39 -10.39
CA THR A 276 -36.91 38.54 -9.56
C THR A 276 -35.87 39.66 -9.63
N ILE A 277 -34.58 39.33 -9.53
CA ILE A 277 -33.50 40.30 -9.62
C ILE A 277 -33.43 40.91 -11.03
N ASN A 278 -33.59 40.11 -12.09
CA ASN A 278 -33.61 40.58 -13.48
C ASN A 278 -34.74 41.58 -13.72
N GLN A 279 -35.95 41.28 -13.24
CA GLN A 279 -37.08 42.20 -13.35
C GLN A 279 -36.78 43.54 -12.65
N ARG A 280 -36.21 43.52 -11.45
CA ARG A 280 -35.83 44.75 -10.71
C ARG A 280 -34.63 45.49 -11.32
N MET A 281 -33.79 44.82 -12.12
CA MET A 281 -32.62 45.43 -12.77
C MET A 281 -32.98 46.28 -14.00
N LEU A 282 -34.12 46.01 -14.65
CA LEU A 282 -34.55 46.71 -15.86
C LEU A 282 -34.79 48.21 -15.57
N ASP A 283 -35.38 48.52 -14.40
CA ASP A 283 -35.82 49.88 -14.06
C ASP A 283 -34.87 50.64 -13.11
N THR A 284 -33.66 50.13 -12.87
CA THR A 284 -32.77 50.68 -11.84
C THR A 284 -31.49 51.32 -12.38
N ARG A 285 -31.06 52.40 -11.69
CA ARG A 285 -29.83 53.16 -11.98
C ARG A 285 -28.56 52.30 -11.82
N PHE A 286 -27.47 52.74 -12.45
CA PHE A 286 -26.21 52.00 -12.56
C PHE A 286 -25.70 51.38 -11.23
N PHE A 287 -25.60 52.15 -10.15
CA PHE A 287 -25.12 51.63 -8.86
C PHE A 287 -26.03 50.56 -8.22
N LYS A 288 -27.35 50.70 -8.36
CA LYS A 288 -28.31 49.66 -7.94
C LYS A 288 -28.23 48.42 -8.84
N ARG A 289 -27.98 48.61 -10.13
CA ARG A 289 -27.76 47.51 -11.08
C ARG A 289 -26.48 46.73 -10.74
N LEU A 290 -25.41 47.44 -10.32
CA LEU A 290 -24.17 46.82 -9.85
C LEU A 290 -24.38 46.02 -8.55
N SER A 291 -25.11 46.57 -7.58
CA SER A 291 -25.43 45.83 -6.33
C SER A 291 -26.25 44.57 -6.61
N PHE A 292 -27.19 44.59 -7.55
CA PHE A 292 -27.93 43.38 -7.98
C PHE A 292 -27.04 42.34 -8.68
N ARG A 293 -26.03 42.76 -9.45
CA ARG A 293 -25.03 41.84 -10.02
C ARG A 293 -24.18 41.18 -8.94
N LEU A 294 -23.75 41.93 -7.93
CA LEU A 294 -23.06 41.38 -6.75
C LEU A 294 -23.94 40.41 -5.97
N ALA A 295 -25.23 40.73 -5.79
CA ALA A 295 -26.18 39.83 -5.14
C ALA A 295 -26.34 38.49 -5.89
N LYS A 296 -26.37 38.51 -7.23
CA LYS A 296 -26.38 37.28 -8.03
C LYS A 296 -25.11 36.45 -7.84
N LEU A 297 -23.95 37.10 -7.76
CA LEU A 297 -22.67 36.43 -7.53
C LEU A 297 -22.64 35.78 -6.14
N MET A 298 -23.16 36.44 -5.11
CA MET A 298 -23.33 35.87 -3.77
C MET A 298 -24.27 34.68 -3.75
N ILE A 299 -25.40 34.74 -4.47
CA ILE A 299 -26.35 33.61 -4.60
C ILE A 299 -25.70 32.44 -5.33
N TRP A 300 -24.90 32.71 -6.37
CA TRP A 300 -24.08 31.68 -7.04
C TRP A 300 -23.09 31.02 -6.07
N ALA A 301 -22.35 31.82 -5.30
CA ALA A 301 -21.41 31.30 -4.30
C ALA A 301 -22.12 30.45 -3.23
N LEU A 302 -23.30 30.89 -2.76
CA LEU A 302 -24.10 30.15 -1.78
C LEU A 302 -24.63 28.82 -2.36
N ALA A 303 -25.04 28.79 -3.62
CA ALA A 303 -25.45 27.56 -4.29
C ALA A 303 -24.30 26.56 -4.42
N ILE A 304 -23.10 27.02 -4.78
CA ILE A 304 -21.89 26.18 -4.83
C ILE A 304 -21.58 25.64 -3.43
N ALA A 305 -21.57 26.50 -2.41
CA ALA A 305 -21.32 26.11 -1.02
C ALA A 305 -22.35 25.09 -0.50
N SER A 306 -23.64 25.25 -0.85
CA SER A 306 -24.70 24.32 -0.47
C SER A 306 -24.52 22.94 -1.09
N ASN A 307 -24.05 22.86 -2.34
CA ASN A 307 -23.77 21.58 -2.99
C ASN A 307 -22.53 20.91 -2.38
N ILE A 308 -21.48 21.67 -2.07
CA ILE A 308 -20.31 21.17 -1.31
C ILE A 308 -20.75 20.63 0.06
N PHE A 309 -21.64 21.33 0.75
CA PHE A 309 -22.18 20.88 2.04
C PHE A 309 -22.96 19.56 1.91
N ALA A 310 -23.68 19.33 0.81
CA ALA A 310 -24.37 18.06 0.58
C ALA A 310 -23.39 16.86 0.55
N PHE A 311 -22.23 17.01 -0.10
CA PHE A 311 -21.16 16.00 -0.07
C PHE A 311 -20.63 15.75 1.35
N TYR A 312 -20.40 16.82 2.12
CA TYR A 312 -20.00 16.68 3.53
C TYR A 312 -21.07 15.98 4.38
N ALA A 313 -22.35 16.27 4.15
CA ALA A 313 -23.45 15.67 4.88
C ALA A 313 -23.60 14.17 4.56
N THR A 314 -23.40 13.76 3.31
CA THR A 314 -23.43 12.34 2.94
C THR A 314 -22.23 11.59 3.52
N GLU A 315 -21.04 12.20 3.51
CA GLU A 315 -19.85 11.64 4.15
C GLU A 315 -20.07 11.47 5.65
N PHE A 316 -20.62 12.50 6.30
CA PHE A 316 -20.97 12.46 7.72
C PHE A 316 -21.99 11.36 8.02
N TYR A 317 -22.98 11.15 7.16
CA TYR A 317 -23.94 10.06 7.28
C TYR A 317 -23.26 8.69 7.22
N TYR A 318 -22.41 8.44 6.22
CA TYR A 318 -21.72 7.16 6.09
C TYR A 318 -20.84 6.87 7.31
N THR A 319 -20.07 7.87 7.75
CA THR A 319 -19.10 7.68 8.84
C THR A 319 -19.72 7.58 10.23
N ASN A 320 -20.81 8.31 10.50
CA ASN A 320 -21.34 8.45 11.87
C ASN A 320 -22.67 7.73 12.11
N TYR A 321 -23.44 7.46 11.06
CA TYR A 321 -24.75 6.81 11.20
C TYR A 321 -24.78 5.43 10.54
N HIS A 322 -24.41 5.33 9.26
CA HIS A 322 -24.43 4.05 8.55
C HIS A 322 -23.47 3.05 9.18
N MET A 323 -22.21 3.44 9.41
CA MET A 323 -21.17 2.57 9.97
C MET A 323 -21.15 2.54 11.52
N ARG A 324 -22.22 2.96 12.20
CA ARG A 324 -22.26 2.89 13.68
C ARG A 324 -22.44 1.46 14.17
N PHE A 325 -23.21 0.64 13.48
CA PHE A 325 -23.31 -0.81 13.65
C PHE A 325 -24.16 -1.34 12.49
N HIS A 326 -23.54 -1.97 11.50
CA HIS A 326 -24.24 -2.34 10.26
C HIS A 326 -24.00 -3.79 9.89
N GLU A 327 -25.08 -4.52 9.63
CA GLU A 327 -25.00 -5.89 9.16
C GLU A 327 -24.52 -5.95 7.70
N ILE A 328 -23.54 -6.79 7.44
CA ILE A 328 -23.05 -7.07 6.09
C ILE A 328 -23.86 -8.25 5.54
N THR A 329 -25.07 -7.96 5.11
CA THR A 329 -26.10 -8.96 4.74
C THR A 329 -25.61 -9.97 3.71
N SER A 330 -24.78 -9.57 2.74
CA SER A 330 -24.19 -10.47 1.73
C SER A 330 -23.17 -11.48 2.27
N PHE A 331 -22.84 -11.40 3.56
CA PHE A 331 -21.89 -12.30 4.25
C PHE A 331 -22.52 -13.13 5.36
N HIS A 332 -23.85 -13.19 5.44
CA HIS A 332 -24.52 -14.12 6.35
C HIS A 332 -24.09 -15.58 6.07
N GLY A 333 -23.70 -16.30 7.11
CA GLY A 333 -23.19 -17.68 7.03
C GLY A 333 -21.80 -17.82 6.40
N LYS A 334 -21.11 -16.71 6.06
CA LYS A 334 -19.76 -16.76 5.47
C LYS A 334 -18.68 -16.73 6.54
N SER A 335 -17.58 -17.42 6.27
CA SER A 335 -16.40 -17.42 7.15
C SER A 335 -15.71 -16.05 7.18
N GLN A 336 -14.92 -15.82 8.23
CA GLN A 336 -14.10 -14.60 8.36
C GLN A 336 -13.14 -14.42 7.18
N SER A 337 -12.49 -15.49 6.73
CA SER A 337 -11.57 -15.43 5.60
C SER A 337 -12.28 -15.02 4.31
N ASN A 338 -13.54 -15.43 4.11
CA ASN A 338 -14.35 -14.96 2.98
C ASN A 338 -14.61 -13.46 3.07
N LEU A 339 -14.96 -12.95 4.25
CA LEU A 339 -15.16 -11.51 4.46
C LEU A 339 -13.87 -10.73 4.16
N GLN A 340 -12.74 -11.10 4.78
CA GLN A 340 -11.45 -10.46 4.56
C GLN A 340 -11.03 -10.46 3.09
N HIS A 341 -11.25 -11.59 2.40
CA HIS A 341 -10.94 -11.72 0.98
C HIS A 341 -11.69 -10.71 0.11
N ASN A 342 -12.97 -10.47 0.44
CA ASN A 342 -13.86 -9.63 -0.36
C ASN A 342 -13.87 -8.15 0.07
N LEU A 343 -13.14 -7.76 1.12
CA LEU A 343 -13.04 -6.34 1.50
C LEU A 343 -12.50 -5.48 0.35
N GLU A 344 -11.61 -6.02 -0.48
CA GLU A 344 -11.06 -5.34 -1.65
C GLU A 344 -11.97 -5.44 -2.90
N ASP A 345 -13.12 -6.13 -2.83
CA ASP A 345 -14.10 -6.17 -3.92
C ASP A 345 -14.88 -4.85 -3.98
N ASN A 346 -14.50 -4.01 -4.94
CA ASN A 346 -15.09 -2.70 -5.18
C ASN A 346 -16.58 -2.74 -5.56
N ASN A 347 -17.15 -3.90 -5.87
CA ASN A 347 -18.59 -4.04 -6.10
C ASN A 347 -19.38 -4.12 -4.79
N GLN A 348 -18.74 -4.57 -3.70
CA GLN A 348 -19.38 -4.80 -2.39
C GLN A 348 -18.97 -3.74 -1.38
N PHE A 349 -17.70 -3.33 -1.41
CA PHE A 349 -17.14 -2.36 -0.49
C PHE A 349 -16.55 -1.17 -1.24
N GLN A 350 -16.70 0.02 -0.65
CA GLN A 350 -16.06 1.22 -1.12
C GLN A 350 -14.90 1.59 -0.19
N VAL A 351 -13.75 1.87 -0.79
CA VAL A 351 -12.60 2.43 -0.08
C VAL A 351 -12.85 3.90 0.25
N GLN A 352 -12.80 4.25 1.53
CA GLN A 352 -12.93 5.62 2.04
C GLN A 352 -11.65 6.03 2.78
N GLU A 353 -10.88 6.98 2.22
CA GLU A 353 -9.66 7.49 2.85
C GLU A 353 -9.91 8.04 4.26
N ALA A 354 -9.08 7.63 5.21
CA ALA A 354 -9.25 7.99 6.61
C ALA A 354 -8.56 9.32 6.94
N ILE A 355 -9.35 10.32 7.30
CA ILE A 355 -8.83 11.63 7.75
C ILE A 355 -8.22 11.52 9.15
N PHE A 356 -8.89 10.78 10.03
CA PHE A 356 -8.50 10.54 11.42
C PHE A 356 -8.11 9.09 11.62
N THR A 357 -7.23 8.85 12.59
CA THR A 357 -6.90 7.47 12.98
C THR A 357 -8.04 6.89 13.81
N LYS A 358 -8.54 5.72 13.43
CA LYS A 358 -9.70 5.03 14.02
C LYS A 358 -9.53 3.51 13.87
N SER A 359 -10.43 2.74 14.45
CA SER A 359 -10.49 1.29 14.22
C SER A 359 -11.73 0.96 13.41
N GLN A 360 -11.65 -0.07 12.57
CA GLN A 360 -12.79 -0.70 11.93
C GLN A 360 -12.93 -2.10 12.50
N VAL A 361 -14.07 -2.37 13.12
CA VAL A 361 -14.34 -3.64 13.80
C VAL A 361 -15.38 -4.42 13.02
N PHE A 362 -15.15 -5.73 12.92
CA PHE A 362 -16.01 -6.70 12.28
C PHE A 362 -16.40 -7.76 13.31
N ARG A 363 -17.68 -7.81 13.68
CA ARG A 363 -18.21 -8.64 14.76
C ARG A 363 -19.11 -9.70 14.17
N LYS A 364 -18.81 -10.97 14.42
CA LYS A 364 -19.69 -12.09 14.06
C LYS A 364 -20.59 -12.40 15.24
N ILE A 365 -21.90 -12.29 15.04
CA ILE A 365 -22.92 -12.64 16.02
C ILE A 365 -23.82 -13.68 15.38
N LYS A 366 -23.78 -14.92 15.90
CA LYS A 366 -24.39 -16.08 15.23
C LYS A 366 -23.79 -16.23 13.81
N GLU A 367 -24.63 -16.15 12.79
CA GLU A 367 -24.24 -16.27 11.37
C GLU A 367 -24.04 -14.92 10.67
N SER A 368 -24.32 -13.78 11.33
CA SER A 368 -24.22 -12.45 10.72
C SER A 368 -22.94 -11.70 11.10
N TRP A 369 -22.36 -11.03 10.12
CA TRP A 369 -21.24 -10.10 10.30
C TRP A 369 -21.74 -8.68 10.42
N TYR A 370 -21.17 -7.93 11.35
CA TYR A 370 -21.46 -6.52 11.58
C TYR A 370 -20.19 -5.70 11.45
N ALA A 371 -20.25 -4.60 10.70
CA ALA A 371 -19.16 -3.62 10.57
C ALA A 371 -19.46 -2.37 11.42
N GLN A 372 -18.44 -1.86 12.10
CA GLN A 372 -18.53 -0.65 12.90
C GLN A 372 -17.22 0.15 12.90
N HIS A 373 -17.34 1.48 12.94
CA HIS A 373 -16.21 2.39 13.15
C HIS A 373 -16.05 2.71 14.64
N GLU A 374 -14.85 2.51 15.15
CA GLU A 374 -14.48 2.78 16.55
C GLU A 374 -13.34 3.78 16.65
N ASP A 375 -13.15 4.34 17.84
CA ASP A 375 -11.96 5.13 18.14
C ASP A 375 -10.70 4.24 18.28
N ARG A 376 -9.57 4.89 18.56
CA ARG A 376 -8.24 4.29 18.60
C ARG A 376 -8.03 3.23 19.69
N VAL A 377 -8.71 3.38 20.82
CA VAL A 377 -8.54 2.52 22.00
C VAL A 377 -9.83 1.77 22.24
N LEU A 378 -9.79 0.44 22.15
CA LEU A 378 -10.92 -0.44 22.40
C LEU A 378 -10.85 -0.96 23.84
N TYR A 379 -11.92 -0.80 24.62
CA TYR A 379 -12.00 -1.26 26.01
C TYR A 379 -12.92 -2.47 26.13
N PHE A 380 -12.42 -3.50 26.79
CA PHE A 380 -13.11 -4.75 27.09
C PHE A 380 -13.12 -5.00 28.59
N ASP A 381 -14.29 -5.36 29.13
CA ASP A 381 -14.42 -5.84 30.50
C ASP A 381 -14.39 -7.35 30.51
N VAL A 382 -13.58 -7.92 31.40
CA VAL A 382 -13.41 -9.35 31.62
C VAL A 382 -13.91 -9.66 33.01
N ASP A 383 -14.93 -10.52 33.11
CA ASP A 383 -15.48 -10.94 34.39
C ASP A 383 -14.60 -11.96 35.12
N SER A 384 -15.01 -12.35 36.33
CA SER A 384 -14.28 -13.34 37.14
C SER A 384 -14.26 -14.75 36.51
N SER A 385 -15.11 -15.00 35.52
CA SER A 385 -15.22 -16.24 34.77
C SER A 385 -14.50 -16.17 33.42
N ASN A 386 -13.68 -15.14 33.20
CA ASN A 386 -12.94 -14.89 31.96
C ASN A 386 -13.82 -14.72 30.71
N HIS A 387 -15.03 -14.18 30.86
CA HIS A 387 -15.84 -13.73 29.73
C HIS A 387 -15.60 -12.25 29.50
N ALA A 388 -15.14 -11.93 28.29
CA ALA A 388 -14.89 -10.57 27.84
C ALA A 388 -16.10 -9.99 27.12
N ARG A 389 -16.35 -8.69 27.29
CA ARG A 389 -17.37 -7.93 26.56
C ARG A 389 -16.81 -6.60 26.10
N PHE A 390 -17.04 -6.24 24.84
CA PHE A 390 -16.73 -4.91 24.34
C PHE A 390 -17.59 -3.86 25.04
N LEU A 391 -16.95 -2.86 25.66
CA LEU A 391 -17.67 -1.81 26.39
C LEU A 391 -17.83 -0.55 25.55
N HIS A 392 -16.72 0.03 25.12
CA HIS A 392 -16.67 1.27 24.34
C HIS A 392 -15.28 1.50 23.76
N SER A 393 -15.17 2.52 22.91
CA SER A 393 -13.88 3.02 22.43
C SER A 393 -13.63 4.47 22.81
N ARG A 394 -12.36 4.88 22.88
CA ARG A 394 -11.95 6.29 23.09
C ARG A 394 -10.71 6.64 22.28
N ASN A 395 -10.49 7.94 22.08
CA ASN A 395 -9.25 8.50 21.52
C ASN A 395 -8.13 8.70 22.59
N ILE A 396 -8.40 8.32 23.83
CA ILE A 396 -7.50 8.47 24.98
C ILE A 396 -7.28 7.07 25.57
N LEU A 397 -6.00 6.74 25.85
CA LEU A 397 -5.63 5.59 26.66
C LEU A 397 -5.63 6.02 28.12
N GLU A 398 -6.53 5.42 28.88
CA GLU A 398 -6.80 5.72 30.28
C GLU A 398 -6.89 4.41 31.05
N LEU A 399 -6.13 4.32 32.13
CA LEU A 399 -6.13 3.17 33.05
C LEU A 399 -6.64 3.62 34.40
N SER A 400 -7.43 2.78 35.05
CA SER A 400 -7.98 2.99 36.39
C SER A 400 -7.06 2.45 37.49
N THR A 401 -6.33 1.37 37.20
CA THR A 401 -5.41 0.68 38.12
C THR A 401 -4.05 1.37 38.25
N ILE A 402 -3.69 2.18 37.26
CA ILE A 402 -2.46 2.97 37.20
C ILE A 402 -2.85 4.39 36.79
N PRO A 403 -2.32 5.47 37.41
CA PRO A 403 -2.66 6.85 37.07
C PRO A 403 -2.07 7.27 35.71
N TYR A 404 -2.60 6.69 34.62
CA TYR A 404 -2.14 6.88 33.26
C TYR A 404 -3.29 7.37 32.39
N ARG A 405 -3.13 8.56 31.79
CA ARG A 405 -4.11 9.15 30.88
C ARG A 405 -3.40 9.96 29.81
N LYS A 406 -3.45 9.48 28.57
CA LYS A 406 -2.80 10.14 27.42
C LYS A 406 -3.64 10.01 26.15
N THR A 407 -3.74 11.10 25.40
CA THR A 407 -4.24 11.04 24.02
C THR A 407 -3.28 10.19 23.20
N THR A 408 -3.83 9.26 22.42
CA THR A 408 -3.03 8.32 21.64
C THR A 408 -2.93 8.74 20.18
N SER A 409 -1.82 8.38 19.53
CA SER A 409 -1.65 8.48 18.07
C SER A 409 -1.81 7.12 17.38
N SER A 410 -1.56 6.02 18.09
CA SER A 410 -1.71 4.64 17.62
C SER A 410 -2.96 3.94 18.18
N HIS A 411 -3.11 2.65 17.88
CA HIS A 411 -4.26 1.82 18.25
C HIS A 411 -3.93 0.86 19.38
N TYR A 412 -4.89 0.70 20.29
CA TYR A 412 -4.72 -0.10 21.50
C TYR A 412 -5.97 -0.90 21.84
N VAL A 413 -5.77 -2.04 22.47
CA VAL A 413 -6.83 -2.84 23.07
C VAL A 413 -6.55 -2.93 24.57
N VAL A 414 -7.55 -2.65 25.39
CA VAL A 414 -7.45 -2.65 26.85
C VAL A 414 -8.41 -3.68 27.41
N PHE A 415 -7.88 -4.64 28.16
CA PHE A 415 -8.66 -5.61 28.93
C PHE A 415 -8.66 -5.21 30.39
N ARG A 416 -9.85 -5.03 30.97
CA ARG A 416 -10.07 -4.66 32.38
C ARG A 416 -10.66 -5.87 33.09
N TYR A 417 -9.93 -6.44 34.04
CA TYR A 417 -10.31 -7.68 34.73
C TYR A 417 -11.00 -7.34 36.05
N HIS A 418 -12.23 -7.83 36.20
CA HIS A 418 -13.09 -7.63 37.35
C HIS A 418 -13.01 -8.83 38.31
N ASP A 419 -13.06 -8.56 39.61
CA ASP A 419 -13.27 -9.62 40.60
C ASP A 419 -14.76 -10.00 40.74
N ALA A 420 -15.06 -10.96 41.61
CA ALA A 420 -16.42 -11.38 41.90
C ALA A 420 -17.32 -10.29 42.53
N LYS A 421 -16.74 -9.14 42.92
CA LYS A 421 -17.45 -7.95 43.44
C LYS A 421 -17.55 -6.84 42.40
N ASP A 422 -17.25 -7.14 41.14
CA ASP A 422 -17.26 -6.21 40.01
C ASP A 422 -16.25 -5.05 40.14
N GLN A 423 -15.17 -5.25 40.90
CA GLN A 423 -14.09 -4.26 41.02
C GLN A 423 -12.94 -4.59 40.06
N ILE A 424 -12.43 -3.56 39.37
CA ILE A 424 -11.28 -3.70 38.48
C ILE A 424 -10.03 -4.00 39.32
N THR A 425 -9.49 -5.20 39.15
CA THR A 425 -8.27 -5.65 39.85
C THR A 425 -7.02 -5.48 39.02
N LYS A 426 -7.15 -5.55 37.69
CA LYS A 426 -6.04 -5.56 36.75
C LYS A 426 -6.46 -5.00 35.41
N GLU A 427 -5.58 -4.25 34.77
CA GLU A 427 -5.75 -3.84 33.38
C GLU A 427 -4.52 -4.26 32.57
N LYS A 428 -4.75 -4.71 31.34
CA LYS A 428 -3.69 -5.01 30.38
C LYS A 428 -3.91 -4.22 29.10
N VAL A 429 -2.84 -3.62 28.58
CA VAL A 429 -2.86 -2.85 27.34
C VAL A 429 -2.06 -3.56 26.27
N TYR A 430 -2.65 -3.70 25.09
CA TYR A 430 -2.02 -4.31 23.92
C TYR A 430 -2.00 -3.33 22.76
N ASN A 431 -0.95 -3.38 21.94
CA ASN A 431 -1.00 -2.74 20.62
C ASN A 431 -1.74 -3.64 19.61
N HIS A 432 -1.93 -3.14 18.39
CA HIS A 432 -2.55 -3.90 17.31
C HIS A 432 -1.82 -5.20 16.94
N MET A 433 -0.51 -5.30 17.17
CA MET A 433 0.25 -6.52 16.90
C MET A 433 0.11 -7.58 18.00
N GLY A 434 -0.61 -7.27 19.08
CA GLY A 434 -0.78 -8.18 20.22
C GLY A 434 0.33 -8.13 21.27
N PHE A 435 1.27 -7.19 21.17
CA PHE A 435 2.29 -7.00 22.21
C PHE A 435 1.71 -6.30 23.43
N GLU A 436 1.94 -6.87 24.62
CA GLU A 436 1.55 -6.25 25.88
C GLU A 436 2.45 -5.04 26.19
N LEU A 437 1.84 -3.88 26.39
CA LEU A 437 2.49 -2.60 26.64
C LEU A 437 2.32 -2.10 28.08
N THR A 438 1.49 -2.72 28.91
CA THR A 438 1.10 -2.24 30.25
C THR A 438 2.29 -1.70 31.07
N LYS A 439 3.35 -2.52 31.22
CA LYS A 439 4.56 -2.15 31.97
C LYS A 439 5.43 -1.10 31.26
N LYS A 440 5.35 -1.04 29.93
CA LYS A 440 6.14 -0.12 29.09
C LYS A 440 5.60 1.32 29.14
N LEU A 441 4.32 1.51 29.46
CA LEU A 441 3.67 2.83 29.52
C LEU A 441 4.29 3.80 30.53
N LEU A 442 4.99 3.28 31.55
CA LEU A 442 5.61 4.07 32.61
C LEU A 442 7.13 4.21 32.45
N LEU A 443 7.73 3.55 31.46
CA LEU A 443 9.18 3.60 31.26
C LEU A 443 9.60 5.00 30.78
N PRO A 444 10.80 5.49 31.13
CA PRO A 444 11.31 6.73 30.55
C PRO A 444 11.48 6.56 29.02
N ASP A 445 11.29 7.65 28.29
CA ASP A 445 11.43 7.70 26.83
C ASP A 445 12.90 7.87 26.42
N PRO A 446 13.58 6.81 25.91
CA PRO A 446 14.96 6.94 25.47
C PRO A 446 15.02 7.66 24.12
N ALA A 447 15.90 8.65 23.99
CA ALA A 447 16.12 9.30 22.71
C ALA A 447 16.73 8.31 21.70
N LYS A 448 16.04 8.10 20.56
CA LYS A 448 16.54 7.24 19.47
C LYS A 448 16.96 8.04 18.26
N ARG A 449 17.86 7.45 17.48
CA ARG A 449 18.20 7.88 16.12
C ARG A 449 17.41 7.05 15.14
N ILE A 450 16.51 7.70 14.43
CA ILE A 450 15.63 7.07 13.45
C ILE A 450 16.13 7.42 12.05
N LEU A 451 16.45 6.42 11.24
CA LEU A 451 16.87 6.62 9.86
C LEU A 451 15.73 6.23 8.90
N VAL A 452 15.30 7.18 8.08
CA VAL A 452 14.19 6.99 7.14
C VAL A 452 14.69 7.07 5.71
N PHE A 453 14.48 6.00 4.95
CA PHE A 453 14.72 5.96 3.51
C PHE A 453 13.41 6.16 2.76
N VAL A 454 13.39 7.13 1.84
CA VAL A 454 12.23 7.44 0.99
C VAL A 454 12.61 7.20 -0.46
N ASN A 455 12.21 6.05 -1.00
CA ASN A 455 12.58 5.67 -2.38
C ASN A 455 11.85 6.55 -3.42
N GLY A 456 12.31 6.46 -4.66
CA GLY A 456 11.70 7.14 -5.79
C GLY A 456 10.91 6.22 -6.69
N TYR A 457 10.91 6.54 -7.99
CA TYR A 457 10.29 5.70 -9.01
C TYR A 457 10.92 4.30 -9.03
N ARG A 458 10.08 3.26 -9.02
CA ARG A 458 10.43 1.83 -9.10
C ARG A 458 10.19 1.42 -10.55
N PRO A 459 11.23 1.28 -11.38
CA PRO A 459 11.02 0.90 -12.76
C PRO A 459 10.73 -0.59 -12.87
N VAL A 460 9.85 -0.99 -13.80
CA VAL A 460 9.55 -2.40 -14.13
C VAL A 460 10.77 -3.15 -14.72
N SER A 461 11.82 -2.41 -15.10
CA SER A 461 13.12 -2.90 -15.52
C SER A 461 14.25 -2.10 -14.90
N THR A 462 15.28 -2.79 -14.43
CA THR A 462 16.52 -2.20 -13.90
C THR A 462 17.58 -1.98 -14.98
N ASN A 463 17.28 -2.28 -16.25
CA ASN A 463 18.26 -2.23 -17.33
C ASN A 463 18.49 -0.80 -17.83
N GLN A 464 19.73 -0.50 -18.23
CA GLN A 464 20.21 0.85 -18.55
C GLN A 464 19.95 1.28 -20.01
N SER A 465 19.13 0.53 -20.76
CA SER A 465 18.87 0.76 -22.19
C SER A 465 17.37 0.85 -22.51
N MET A 466 17.03 1.64 -23.53
CA MET A 466 15.64 1.82 -23.97
C MET A 466 15.02 0.53 -24.54
N SER A 467 15.79 -0.27 -25.28
CA SER A 467 15.31 -1.56 -25.83
C SER A 467 14.91 -2.53 -24.72
N ASP A 468 15.65 -2.52 -23.62
CA ASP A 468 15.36 -3.37 -22.46
C ASP A 468 14.19 -2.82 -21.63
N PHE A 469 14.04 -1.50 -21.58
CA PHE A 469 12.88 -0.85 -20.98
C PHE A 469 11.58 -1.18 -21.74
N LEU A 470 11.58 -1.05 -23.08
CA LEU A 470 10.41 -1.34 -23.91
C LEU A 470 10.04 -2.84 -23.95
N SER A 471 11.03 -3.73 -23.95
CA SER A 471 10.76 -5.18 -23.87
C SER A 471 10.18 -5.59 -22.51
N SER A 472 10.58 -4.91 -21.43
CA SER A 472 9.97 -5.11 -20.11
C SER A 472 8.55 -4.57 -20.00
N PHE A 473 8.24 -3.46 -20.68
CA PHE A 473 6.88 -2.89 -20.75
C PHE A 473 5.89 -3.86 -21.40
N GLN A 474 6.30 -4.50 -22.50
CA GLN A 474 5.50 -5.52 -23.19
C GLN A 474 5.29 -6.79 -22.36
N GLN A 475 6.14 -7.05 -21.36
CA GLN A 475 6.11 -8.27 -20.56
C GLN A 475 5.60 -8.07 -19.13
N LYS A 476 5.69 -6.88 -18.53
CA LYS A 476 5.44 -6.66 -17.08
C LYS A 476 4.40 -5.58 -16.78
N GLY A 477 3.74 -5.06 -17.82
CA GLY A 477 2.90 -3.87 -17.70
C GLY A 477 3.71 -2.58 -17.66
N VAL A 478 2.99 -1.47 -17.55
CA VAL A 478 3.53 -0.11 -17.76
C VAL A 478 4.34 0.39 -16.56
N GLU A 479 3.77 0.25 -15.36
CA GLU A 479 4.33 0.76 -14.09
C GLU A 479 3.87 -0.13 -12.93
N PHE A 480 4.60 -0.11 -11.81
CA PHE A 480 4.10 -0.69 -10.57
C PHE A 480 2.97 0.16 -9.98
N PRO A 481 2.10 -0.41 -9.12
CA PRO A 481 1.11 0.38 -8.40
C PRO A 481 1.77 1.45 -7.52
N ASP A 482 1.12 2.62 -7.47
CA ASP A 482 1.50 3.75 -6.61
C ASP A 482 1.60 3.34 -5.13
N SER A 483 2.31 4.16 -4.36
CA SER A 483 2.49 3.97 -2.93
C SER A 483 1.18 3.81 -2.16
N LYS A 484 1.14 2.82 -1.25
CA LYS A 484 0.07 2.67 -0.25
C LYS A 484 0.25 3.59 0.97
N ASN A 485 1.26 4.45 0.96
CA ASN A 485 1.63 5.35 2.06
C ASN A 485 1.97 4.65 3.39
N GLN A 486 2.40 3.40 3.31
CA GLN A 486 2.84 2.60 4.46
C GLN A 486 4.36 2.67 4.63
N LEU A 487 4.82 2.34 5.84
CA LEU A 487 6.23 2.24 6.20
C LEU A 487 6.60 0.79 6.50
N PHE A 488 7.82 0.41 6.16
CA PHE A 488 8.34 -0.94 6.35
C PHE A 488 9.64 -0.89 7.15
N SER A 489 9.88 -1.89 7.98
CA SER A 489 11.15 -2.05 8.71
C SER A 489 12.27 -2.66 7.85
N MET A 490 11.95 -3.04 6.61
CA MET A 490 12.86 -3.65 5.65
C MET A 490 12.77 -2.96 4.29
N ASP A 491 13.83 -3.05 3.48
CA ASP A 491 13.85 -2.58 2.08
C ASP A 491 13.01 -3.52 1.19
N ARG A 492 11.69 -3.46 1.38
CA ARG A 492 10.70 -4.36 0.78
C ARG A 492 10.84 -4.49 -0.74
N TYR A 493 11.18 -3.39 -1.41
CA TYR A 493 11.27 -3.32 -2.87
C TYR A 493 12.71 -3.44 -3.39
N ALA A 494 13.66 -3.78 -2.52
CA ALA A 494 15.07 -3.91 -2.86
C ALA A 494 15.60 -2.65 -3.60
N TYR A 495 15.15 -1.48 -3.17
CA TYR A 495 15.46 -0.22 -3.84
C TYR A 495 16.85 0.30 -3.49
N TRP A 496 17.33 -0.01 -2.29
CA TRP A 496 18.53 0.56 -1.70
C TRP A 496 19.62 -0.49 -1.51
N GLU A 497 19.27 -1.62 -0.90
CA GLU A 497 20.22 -2.63 -0.42
C GLU A 497 21.00 -3.35 -1.54
N PRO A 498 20.39 -3.76 -2.66
CA PRO A 498 21.12 -4.44 -3.73
C PRO A 498 22.26 -3.61 -4.33
N TRP A 499 22.21 -2.29 -4.16
CA TRP A 499 23.13 -1.37 -4.81
C TRP A 499 24.30 -1.04 -3.89
N LYS A 500 25.22 -2.00 -3.75
CA LYS A 500 26.41 -1.90 -2.88
C LYS A 500 26.05 -1.59 -1.42
N GLN A 501 24.93 -2.16 -0.93
CA GLN A 501 24.49 -1.98 0.45
C GLN A 501 24.34 -0.50 0.84
N PHE A 502 23.79 0.32 -0.08
CA PHE A 502 23.72 1.77 0.07
C PHE A 502 23.06 2.22 1.37
N ASN A 503 21.97 1.55 1.76
CA ASN A 503 21.28 1.77 3.04
C ASN A 503 22.18 1.46 4.25
N GLN A 504 22.94 0.36 4.21
CA GLN A 504 23.82 -0.04 5.29
C GLN A 504 24.97 0.96 5.50
N LEU A 505 25.47 1.59 4.42
CA LEU A 505 26.49 2.64 4.53
C LEU A 505 25.98 3.86 5.32
N PHE A 506 24.73 4.28 5.09
CA PHE A 506 24.10 5.30 5.92
C PHE A 506 23.86 4.82 7.35
N GLN A 507 23.38 3.59 7.54
CA GLN A 507 23.19 3.01 8.87
C GLN A 507 24.48 3.01 9.68
N GLN A 508 25.61 2.63 9.08
CA GLN A 508 26.91 2.61 9.76
C GLN A 508 27.40 4.01 10.16
N ARG A 509 27.12 5.03 9.32
CA ARG A 509 27.47 6.44 9.62
C ARG A 509 26.56 7.01 10.71
N ILE A 510 25.25 6.94 10.51
CA ILE A 510 24.26 7.52 11.42
C ILE A 510 24.17 6.72 12.74
N GLN A 511 24.56 5.44 12.73
CA GLN A 511 24.36 4.47 13.81
C GLN A 511 22.93 4.49 14.35
N ALA A 512 21.97 4.38 13.43
CA ALA A 512 20.55 4.46 13.75
C ALA A 512 20.09 3.29 14.63
N ASP A 513 19.23 3.57 15.61
CA ASP A 513 18.60 2.59 16.49
C ASP A 513 17.42 1.90 15.79
N GLU A 514 16.71 2.65 14.93
CA GLU A 514 15.62 2.13 14.11
C GLU A 514 15.71 2.64 12.67
N ILE A 515 15.26 1.81 11.73
CA ILE A 515 15.30 2.11 10.30
C ILE A 515 13.94 1.85 9.69
N TRP A 516 13.46 2.83 8.91
CA TRP A 516 12.18 2.76 8.25
C TRP A 516 12.31 3.08 6.76
N TYR A 517 11.58 2.33 5.94
CA TYR A 517 11.53 2.46 4.49
C TYR A 517 10.14 2.91 4.09
N ALA A 518 10.07 4.08 3.46
CA ALA A 518 8.85 4.66 2.91
C ALA A 518 8.83 4.49 1.38
N ASP A 519 7.69 4.06 0.84
CA ASP A 519 7.49 3.98 -0.60
C ASP A 519 7.06 5.35 -1.16
N GLY A 520 7.98 6.11 -1.74
CA GLY A 520 7.71 7.34 -2.49
C GLY A 520 7.33 7.11 -3.95
N HIS A 521 7.16 5.85 -4.39
CA HIS A 521 6.80 5.51 -5.76
C HIS A 521 5.44 6.09 -6.18
N HIS A 522 5.44 6.81 -7.29
CA HIS A 522 4.25 7.26 -8.00
C HIS A 522 4.51 7.15 -9.51
N SER A 523 3.45 7.04 -10.30
CA SER A 523 3.52 7.03 -11.77
C SER A 523 4.35 8.18 -12.34
N VAL A 524 5.05 7.94 -13.46
CA VAL A 524 5.75 8.93 -14.29
C VAL A 524 4.82 10.06 -14.71
N SER A 525 3.51 9.85 -14.75
CA SER A 525 2.54 10.93 -14.96
C SER A 525 2.63 12.07 -13.93
N THR A 526 3.18 11.79 -12.75
CA THR A 526 3.41 12.78 -11.68
C THR A 526 4.77 13.48 -11.77
N SER A 527 5.64 13.04 -12.68
CA SER A 527 6.97 13.61 -12.94
C SER A 527 6.89 14.82 -13.86
N ASN A 528 8.02 15.52 -14.07
CA ASN A 528 8.14 16.56 -15.08
C ASN A 528 7.89 16.03 -16.51
N HIS A 529 8.10 14.73 -16.76
CA HIS A 529 7.81 14.12 -18.07
C HIS A 529 6.32 13.97 -18.35
N GLY A 530 5.47 13.90 -17.32
CA GLY A 530 4.01 13.86 -17.44
C GLY A 530 3.42 12.59 -18.08
N SER A 531 4.22 11.75 -18.73
CA SER A 531 3.79 10.44 -19.24
C SER A 531 4.98 9.52 -19.50
N VAL A 532 4.73 8.21 -19.47
CA VAL A 532 5.73 7.18 -19.80
C VAL A 532 6.18 7.28 -21.26
N ILE A 533 5.26 7.60 -22.18
CA ILE A 533 5.56 7.71 -23.61
C ILE A 533 6.52 8.87 -23.87
N HIS A 534 6.25 10.03 -23.26
CA HIS A 534 7.12 11.20 -23.41
C HIS A 534 8.51 10.94 -22.83
N PHE A 535 8.56 10.36 -21.63
CA PHE A 535 9.82 9.93 -21.00
C PHE A 535 10.63 9.00 -21.90
N ALA A 536 9.98 7.95 -22.44
CA ALA A 536 10.63 6.99 -23.33
C ALA A 536 11.10 7.62 -24.65
N GLY A 537 10.28 8.50 -25.24
CA GLY A 537 10.61 9.24 -26.45
C GLY A 537 11.88 10.07 -26.26
N THR A 538 11.91 10.89 -25.20
CA THR A 538 13.06 11.74 -24.86
C THR A 538 14.32 10.92 -24.59
N ALA A 539 14.20 9.84 -23.80
CA ALA A 539 15.32 8.96 -23.50
C ALA A 539 15.89 8.25 -24.74
N SER A 540 15.05 7.91 -25.73
CA SER A 540 15.48 7.22 -26.96
C SER A 540 16.33 8.09 -27.89
N ILE A 541 16.10 9.40 -27.87
CA ILE A 541 16.83 10.37 -28.71
C ILE A 541 17.99 11.02 -27.97
N TYR A 542 18.06 10.89 -26.65
CA TYR A 542 19.12 11.52 -25.86
C TYR A 542 20.49 10.91 -26.19
N PRO A 543 21.54 11.73 -26.37
CA PRO A 543 22.83 11.21 -26.82
C PRO A 543 23.50 10.36 -25.73
N PRO A 544 24.19 9.28 -26.12
CA PRO A 544 24.97 8.49 -25.17
C PRO A 544 26.13 9.29 -24.59
N LEU A 545 26.72 8.75 -23.51
CA LEU A 545 27.89 9.33 -22.88
C LEU A 545 29.07 9.42 -23.87
N CYS A 546 29.70 10.59 -24.00
CA CYS A 546 30.93 10.72 -24.79
C CYS A 546 32.05 9.89 -24.16
N GLN A 547 32.78 9.14 -24.99
CA GLN A 547 33.88 8.28 -24.52
C GLN A 547 35.14 9.04 -24.06
N THR A 548 35.26 10.32 -24.44
CA THR A 548 36.42 11.16 -24.10
C THR A 548 35.97 12.42 -23.35
N ASN A 549 36.92 13.08 -22.69
CA ASN A 549 36.70 14.38 -22.04
C ASN A 549 36.43 15.53 -23.03
N LYS A 550 36.53 15.27 -24.35
CA LYS A 550 36.14 16.23 -25.40
C LYS A 550 34.69 15.95 -25.82
N HIS A 551 33.77 16.67 -25.20
CA HIS A 551 32.34 16.51 -25.44
C HIS A 551 31.90 17.09 -26.79
N HIS A 552 31.13 16.31 -27.55
CA HIS A 552 30.49 16.72 -28.83
C HIS A 552 28.96 16.62 -28.77
N CYS A 553 28.41 16.23 -27.62
CA CYS A 553 26.99 15.98 -27.36
C CYS A 553 26.15 17.25 -27.12
N TYR A 554 26.57 18.42 -27.63
CA TYR A 554 25.86 19.69 -27.40
C TYR A 554 24.62 19.86 -28.27
N ARG A 555 24.57 19.13 -29.39
CA ARG A 555 23.43 19.10 -30.29
C ARG A 555 23.04 17.66 -30.57
N THR A 556 21.74 17.42 -30.69
CA THR A 556 21.15 16.12 -31.00
C THR A 556 20.28 16.25 -32.23
N LYS A 557 20.33 15.24 -33.10
CA LYS A 557 19.51 15.16 -34.29
C LYS A 557 18.20 14.44 -33.96
N LEU A 558 17.08 15.12 -34.17
CA LEU A 558 15.75 14.53 -34.01
C LEU A 558 15.40 13.59 -35.17
N PRO A 559 14.40 12.70 -35.01
CA PRO A 559 13.87 11.89 -36.11
C PRO A 559 13.39 12.72 -37.32
N SER A 560 13.00 13.98 -37.09
CA SER A 560 12.64 14.97 -38.12
C SER A 560 13.84 15.54 -38.89
N ASN A 561 15.06 15.04 -38.68
CA ASN A 561 16.34 15.56 -39.18
C ASN A 561 16.74 16.96 -38.68
N GLN A 562 15.98 17.58 -37.77
CA GLN A 562 16.33 18.85 -37.15
C GLN A 562 17.38 18.67 -36.04
N PHE A 563 18.36 19.59 -35.96
CA PHE A 563 19.32 19.63 -34.87
C PHE A 563 18.86 20.57 -33.76
N VAL A 564 18.60 20.03 -32.57
CA VAL A 564 18.23 20.79 -31.36
C VAL A 564 19.37 20.81 -30.35
N SER A 565 19.33 21.73 -29.38
CA SER A 565 20.27 21.66 -28.27
C SER A 565 19.94 20.45 -27.40
N THR A 566 20.94 19.64 -27.05
CA THR A 566 20.71 18.47 -26.18
C THR A 566 20.11 18.85 -24.83
N MET A 567 20.44 20.04 -24.32
CA MET A 567 19.93 20.54 -23.05
C MET A 567 18.43 20.89 -23.10
N GLU A 568 17.88 21.15 -24.28
CA GLU A 568 16.44 21.43 -24.48
C GLU A 568 15.60 20.14 -24.39
N LEU A 569 16.23 18.97 -24.52
CA LEU A 569 15.57 17.67 -24.35
C LEU A 569 15.32 17.33 -22.88
N LEU A 570 15.87 18.08 -21.93
CA LEU A 570 15.68 17.82 -20.51
C LEU A 570 14.37 18.45 -20.03
N GLU A 571 13.49 17.65 -19.43
CA GLU A 571 12.22 18.09 -18.85
C GLU A 571 12.39 18.90 -17.56
N MET A 572 12.51 20.23 -17.73
CA MET A 572 12.77 21.16 -16.63
C MET A 572 11.52 21.86 -16.08
N SER A 573 10.40 21.73 -16.79
CA SER A 573 9.12 22.33 -16.42
C SER A 573 8.53 21.57 -15.22
N PRO A 574 8.38 22.22 -14.05
CA PRO A 574 7.82 21.55 -12.87
C PRO A 574 6.37 21.09 -13.09
N ASN A 575 6.08 19.83 -12.81
CA ASN A 575 4.72 19.32 -12.68
C ASN A 575 4.21 19.57 -11.24
N TYR A 576 3.57 20.73 -11.02
CA TYR A 576 3.12 21.13 -9.69
C TYR A 576 2.04 20.20 -9.10
N ASP A 577 1.15 19.69 -9.93
CA ASP A 577 0.07 18.79 -9.49
C ASP A 577 0.64 17.44 -9.07
N GLY A 578 1.52 16.87 -9.90
CA GLY A 578 2.25 15.64 -9.59
C GLY A 578 3.15 15.78 -8.37
N PHE A 579 3.79 16.94 -8.17
CA PHE A 579 4.53 17.24 -6.95
C PHE A 579 3.60 17.28 -5.72
N ASN A 580 2.47 17.99 -5.81
CA ASN A 580 1.54 18.12 -4.69
C ASN A 580 0.91 16.79 -4.30
N LEU A 581 0.57 15.94 -5.27
CA LEU A 581 0.09 14.58 -5.02
C LEU A 581 1.09 13.80 -4.15
N ARG A 582 2.34 13.70 -4.60
CA ARG A 582 3.43 13.04 -3.86
C ARG A 582 3.65 13.65 -2.48
N TYR A 583 3.53 14.97 -2.37
CA TYR A 583 3.63 15.68 -1.09
C TYR A 583 2.47 15.35 -0.13
N GLN A 584 1.22 15.23 -0.59
CA GLN A 584 0.10 14.83 0.27
C GLN A 584 0.22 13.35 0.68
N SER A 585 0.61 12.47 -0.24
CA SER A 585 0.98 11.07 0.03
C SER A 585 2.04 10.98 1.12
N GLY A 586 3.11 11.79 0.99
CA GLY A 586 4.15 11.92 2.00
C GLY A 586 3.65 12.40 3.37
N LYS A 587 2.66 13.30 3.43
CA LYS A 587 2.03 13.68 4.70
C LYS A 587 1.28 12.51 5.35
N ILE A 588 0.72 11.59 4.56
CA ILE A 588 0.08 10.38 5.11
C ILE A 588 1.15 9.50 5.75
N ALA A 589 2.24 9.20 5.05
CA ALA A 589 3.34 8.42 5.61
C ALA A 589 4.03 9.10 6.79
N GLY A 590 4.15 10.43 6.82
CA GLY A 590 4.66 11.15 7.98
C GLY A 590 3.79 10.96 9.22
N LYS A 591 2.45 10.87 9.06
CA LYS A 591 1.56 10.53 10.18
C LYS A 591 1.74 9.07 10.59
N ASN A 592 1.91 8.17 9.64
CA ASN A 592 2.15 6.75 9.91
C ASN A 592 3.47 6.53 10.65
N LEU A 593 4.52 7.31 10.33
CA LEU A 593 5.79 7.25 11.06
C LEU A 593 5.61 7.66 12.52
N LEU A 594 4.88 8.76 12.77
CA LEU A 594 4.56 9.17 14.14
C LEU A 594 3.76 8.12 14.90
N GLN A 595 2.90 7.34 14.24
CA GLN A 595 2.18 6.25 14.91
C GLN A 595 3.13 5.16 15.39
N VAL A 596 4.09 4.78 14.55
CA VAL A 596 5.10 3.76 14.88
C VAL A 596 6.00 4.24 16.01
N LEU A 597 6.54 5.47 15.89
CA LEU A 597 7.42 6.03 16.91
C LEU A 597 6.70 6.28 18.25
N ASN A 598 5.37 6.37 18.23
CA ASN A 598 4.55 6.52 19.43
C ASN A 598 3.69 5.28 19.69
N GLU A 599 4.21 4.10 19.37
CA GLU A 599 3.55 2.83 19.70
C GLU A 599 3.41 2.67 21.22
N ALA A 600 4.38 3.15 22.01
CA ALA A 600 4.13 3.62 23.36
C ALA A 600 3.73 5.12 23.29
N PRO A 601 2.61 5.57 23.88
CA PRO A 601 2.12 6.92 23.64
C PRO A 601 3.08 8.04 24.10
N ASN A 602 3.44 8.96 23.18
CA ASN A 602 4.29 10.15 23.39
C ASN A 602 5.80 9.88 23.59
N TYR A 603 6.32 8.79 23.05
CA TYR A 603 7.73 8.40 23.13
C TYR A 603 8.60 8.86 21.95
N SER A 604 8.13 9.80 21.12
CA SER A 604 8.93 10.23 19.94
C SER A 604 9.55 11.62 20.06
N LYS A 605 9.25 12.38 21.12
CA LYS A 605 9.63 13.81 21.15
C LYS A 605 11.14 14.02 21.19
N ASN A 606 11.85 13.10 21.85
CA ASN A 606 13.30 13.15 21.98
C ASN A 606 14.03 12.48 20.82
N ASP A 607 13.31 11.73 19.98
CA ASP A 607 13.90 11.07 18.81
C ASP A 607 14.45 12.06 17.82
N THR A 608 15.55 11.69 17.17
CA THR A 608 16.15 12.43 16.08
C THR A 608 16.00 11.67 14.78
N ILE A 609 15.30 12.26 13.82
CA ILE A 609 15.07 11.69 12.49
C ILE A 609 16.15 12.16 11.51
N TYR A 610 16.75 11.20 10.83
CA TYR A 610 17.60 11.39 9.67
C TYR A 610 16.86 10.89 8.44
N LEU A 611 16.89 11.66 7.35
CA LEU A 611 16.09 11.35 6.16
C LEU A 611 16.98 11.26 4.93
N VAL A 612 16.83 10.17 4.19
CA VAL A 612 17.47 9.95 2.89
C VAL A 612 16.38 9.83 1.84
N SER A 613 16.34 10.73 0.86
CA SER A 613 15.34 10.72 -0.21
C SER A 613 16.00 10.62 -1.57
N HIS A 614 15.35 9.92 -2.49
CA HIS A 614 15.81 9.80 -3.87
C HIS A 614 14.70 10.13 -4.86
N SER A 615 15.02 10.84 -5.95
CA SER A 615 14.10 11.02 -7.09
C SER A 615 12.73 11.58 -6.66
N MET A 616 11.63 10.93 -7.06
CA MET A 616 10.25 11.27 -6.69
C MET A 616 10.01 11.28 -5.18
N GLY A 617 10.81 10.49 -4.44
CA GLY A 617 10.79 10.44 -2.98
C GLY A 617 11.10 11.79 -2.33
N HIS A 618 11.69 12.75 -3.06
CA HIS A 618 11.91 14.09 -2.53
C HIS A 618 10.60 14.81 -2.14
N ALA A 619 9.63 14.89 -3.05
CA ALA A 619 8.34 15.55 -2.77
C ALA A 619 7.59 14.85 -1.62
N TYR A 620 7.67 13.52 -1.60
CA TYR A 620 7.11 12.67 -0.56
C TYR A 620 7.77 12.91 0.81
N ALA A 621 9.10 12.92 0.85
CA ALA A 621 9.88 13.23 2.04
C ALA A 621 9.58 14.64 2.58
N MET A 622 9.37 15.62 1.70
CA MET A 622 8.92 16.96 2.11
C MET A 622 7.55 16.92 2.79
N GLY A 623 6.64 16.08 2.29
CA GLY A 623 5.34 15.82 2.91
C GLY A 623 5.48 15.22 4.31
N MET A 624 6.35 14.22 4.46
CA MET A 624 6.66 13.62 5.75
C MET A 624 7.22 14.65 6.73
N SER A 625 8.23 15.42 6.29
CA SER A 625 8.89 16.48 7.08
C SER A 625 7.88 17.49 7.63
N ALA A 626 6.90 17.90 6.82
CA ALA A 626 5.86 18.85 7.24
C ALA A 626 4.96 18.34 8.37
N VAL A 627 4.81 17.02 8.52
CA VAL A 627 4.03 16.40 9.60
C VAL A 627 4.86 16.17 10.86
N LEU A 628 6.14 15.86 10.68
CA LEU A 628 7.11 15.56 11.74
C LEU A 628 7.58 16.82 12.47
N LYS A 629 7.63 17.95 11.78
CA LYS A 629 7.99 19.27 12.34
C LYS A 629 7.30 19.54 13.69
N GLY A 630 8.11 19.84 14.70
CA GLY A 630 7.66 20.16 16.07
C GLY A 630 7.25 18.97 16.93
N LYS A 631 7.38 17.72 16.43
CA LYS A 631 7.01 16.49 17.17
C LYS A 631 8.16 15.53 17.41
N VAL A 632 9.26 15.72 16.69
CA VAL A 632 10.51 14.98 16.74
C VAL A 632 11.64 15.96 16.45
N ASN A 633 12.88 15.64 16.80
CA ASN A 633 14.04 16.39 16.36
C ASN A 633 14.38 16.00 14.92
N LEU A 634 14.69 16.98 14.08
CA LEU A 634 15.12 16.74 12.70
C LEU A 634 16.63 16.90 12.60
N GLY A 635 17.32 15.79 12.35
CA GLY A 635 18.77 15.71 12.21
C GLY A 635 19.20 16.17 10.83
N ASP A 636 19.88 15.29 10.08
CA ASP A 636 20.36 15.59 8.74
C ASP A 636 19.43 15.03 7.66
N CYS A 637 19.26 15.79 6.58
CA CYS A 637 18.47 15.42 5.40
C CYS A 637 19.34 15.33 4.15
N TYR A 638 19.33 14.16 3.51
CA TYR A 638 20.11 13.84 2.33
C TYR A 638 19.16 13.66 1.14
N ILE A 639 19.27 14.56 0.16
CA ILE A 639 18.40 14.63 -1.01
C ILE A 639 19.22 14.23 -2.24
N ILE A 640 18.94 13.07 -2.82
CA ILE A 640 19.73 12.47 -3.89
C ILE A 640 18.90 12.52 -5.18
N ALA A 641 19.47 13.09 -6.25
CA ALA A 641 18.82 13.20 -7.56
C ALA A 641 17.33 13.59 -7.50
N PRO A 642 16.93 14.64 -6.75
CA PRO A 642 15.51 14.95 -6.53
C PRO A 642 14.77 15.20 -7.84
N GLU A 643 13.58 14.60 -7.95
CA GLU A 643 12.66 14.88 -9.04
C GLU A 643 11.82 16.11 -8.71
N ASN A 644 11.60 16.96 -9.71
CA ASN A 644 10.83 18.19 -9.57
C ASN A 644 11.27 19.06 -8.34
N PRO A 645 12.58 19.36 -8.15
CA PRO A 645 13.09 20.03 -6.94
C PRO A 645 12.59 21.48 -6.74
N ARG A 646 11.90 22.05 -7.74
CA ARG A 646 11.33 23.40 -7.71
C ARG A 646 9.83 23.44 -7.44
N GLY A 647 9.18 22.29 -7.24
CA GLY A 647 7.73 22.18 -7.11
C GLY A 647 7.17 22.87 -5.88
N LYS A 648 7.93 22.89 -4.78
CA LYS A 648 7.59 23.60 -3.55
C LYS A 648 8.85 24.12 -2.86
N THR A 649 8.72 25.18 -2.07
CA THR A 649 9.82 25.69 -1.24
C THR A 649 10.06 24.73 -0.06
N PHE A 650 11.30 24.24 0.05
CA PHE A 650 11.82 23.49 1.18
C PHE A 650 12.29 24.46 2.26
N ASP A 651 12.02 24.14 3.52
CA ASP A 651 12.49 24.92 4.67
C ASP A 651 13.70 24.21 5.30
N PRO A 652 14.94 24.62 4.98
CA PRO A 652 16.13 23.95 5.46
C PRO A 652 16.42 24.23 6.94
N TYR A 653 15.87 25.30 7.52
CA TYR A 653 16.17 25.71 8.90
C TYR A 653 15.56 24.79 9.95
N GLU A 654 14.58 23.97 9.56
CA GLU A 654 13.99 22.94 10.41
C GLU A 654 14.92 21.75 10.63
N TRP A 655 15.90 21.56 9.75
CA TRP A 655 16.86 20.46 9.80
C TRP A 655 18.20 20.96 10.32
N LYS A 656 18.95 20.10 11.00
CA LYS A 656 20.32 20.40 11.44
C LYS A 656 21.24 20.66 10.24
N ASN A 657 21.20 19.78 9.24
CA ASN A 657 21.87 19.97 7.96
C ASN A 657 21.03 19.41 6.82
N VAL A 658 21.18 19.99 5.63
CA VAL A 658 20.51 19.54 4.42
C VAL A 658 21.51 19.53 3.28
N TRP A 659 21.62 18.40 2.59
CA TRP A 659 22.52 18.24 1.46
C TRP A 659 21.77 17.72 0.24
N GLN A 660 21.96 18.40 -0.90
CA GLN A 660 21.49 17.92 -2.19
C GLN A 660 22.65 17.35 -3.01
N TYR A 661 22.50 16.13 -3.50
CA TYR A 661 23.46 15.46 -4.38
C TYR A 661 22.87 15.26 -5.77
N GLY A 662 23.64 15.55 -6.81
CA GLY A 662 23.22 15.30 -8.20
C GLY A 662 24.00 16.11 -9.22
N THR A 663 23.61 15.99 -10.49
CA THR A 663 24.29 16.67 -11.60
C THR A 663 24.14 18.19 -11.55
N PHE A 664 25.15 18.92 -12.03
CA PHE A 664 25.10 20.39 -12.16
C PHE A 664 24.88 20.78 -13.61
N ARG A 665 23.90 21.65 -13.84
CA ARG A 665 23.53 22.14 -15.17
C ARG A 665 24.15 23.50 -15.52
N HIS A 666 24.37 24.34 -14.51
CA HIS A 666 24.79 25.73 -14.67
C HIS A 666 26.03 26.01 -13.81
N GLY A 667 26.73 27.11 -14.13
CA GLY A 667 27.90 27.57 -13.39
C GLY A 667 29.22 26.92 -13.83
N LYS A 668 30.30 27.22 -13.10
CA LYS A 668 31.67 26.79 -13.43
C LYS A 668 31.87 25.26 -13.34
N SER A 669 31.06 24.58 -12.54
CA SER A 669 31.10 23.12 -12.34
C SER A 669 30.00 22.39 -13.11
N LYS A 670 29.47 22.98 -14.19
CA LYS A 670 28.44 22.32 -15.02
C LYS A 670 28.99 21.06 -15.68
N HIS A 671 28.16 20.03 -15.77
CA HIS A 671 28.45 18.79 -16.48
C HIS A 671 28.07 18.92 -17.96
N ALA A 672 28.70 18.14 -18.82
CA ALA A 672 28.34 18.09 -20.23
C ALA A 672 26.90 17.57 -20.41
N PRO A 673 26.21 17.88 -21.52
CA PRO A 673 24.84 17.42 -21.74
C PRO A 673 24.67 15.90 -21.61
N CYS A 674 25.56 15.09 -22.20
CA CYS A 674 25.52 13.62 -22.10
C CYS A 674 25.79 13.07 -20.69
N GLN A 675 26.14 13.91 -19.71
CA GLN A 675 26.37 13.54 -18.31
C GLN A 675 25.21 14.00 -17.40
N GLN A 676 24.23 14.73 -17.93
CA GLN A 676 23.09 15.19 -17.15
C GLN A 676 22.17 14.03 -16.77
N ASP A 677 21.42 14.23 -15.68
CA ASP A 677 20.30 13.37 -15.32
C ASP A 677 19.12 13.71 -16.21
N GLY A 678 18.67 12.74 -17.00
CA GLY A 678 17.52 12.90 -17.89
C GLY A 678 16.24 12.29 -17.32
N VAL A 679 16.34 11.44 -16.30
CA VAL A 679 15.18 10.89 -15.59
C VAL A 679 14.56 11.96 -14.70
N ALA A 680 15.37 12.63 -13.91
CA ALA A 680 14.99 13.77 -13.10
C ALA A 680 15.94 14.95 -13.35
N PRO A 681 15.67 15.80 -14.35
CA PRO A 681 16.56 16.92 -14.65
C PRO A 681 16.84 17.84 -13.45
N GLN A 682 18.11 17.88 -13.04
CA GLN A 682 18.49 18.42 -11.74
C GLN A 682 18.51 19.95 -11.70
N SER A 683 17.80 20.52 -10.72
CA SER A 683 17.89 21.93 -10.31
C SER A 683 18.16 22.04 -8.81
N LEU A 684 18.61 23.21 -8.36
CA LEU A 684 18.71 23.49 -6.92
C LEU A 684 17.32 23.37 -6.29
N VAL A 685 17.22 22.61 -5.19
CA VAL A 685 15.99 22.52 -4.39
C VAL A 685 15.57 23.92 -3.97
N LYS A 686 14.32 24.29 -4.26
CA LYS A 686 13.82 25.64 -3.98
C LYS A 686 13.85 25.87 -2.46
N GLY A 687 14.53 26.92 -2.01
CA GLY A 687 14.73 27.22 -0.59
C GLY A 687 16.10 26.78 -0.04
N LEU A 688 16.83 25.92 -0.76
CA LEU A 688 18.18 25.50 -0.39
C LEU A 688 19.24 26.46 -0.98
N SER A 689 20.30 26.76 -0.23
CA SER A 689 21.44 27.52 -0.73
C SER A 689 22.32 26.69 -1.67
N ALA A 690 22.95 27.31 -2.67
CA ALA A 690 23.85 26.64 -3.61
C ALA A 690 25.05 25.96 -2.91
N ASN A 691 25.46 26.44 -1.73
CA ASN A 691 26.55 25.86 -0.94
C ASN A 691 26.18 24.50 -0.32
N HIS A 692 24.90 24.17 -0.26
CA HIS A 692 24.39 22.88 0.24
C HIS A 692 24.14 21.86 -0.87
N ARG A 693 24.68 22.11 -2.07
CA ARG A 693 24.56 21.22 -3.22
C ARG A 693 25.94 20.70 -3.62
N VAL A 694 26.05 19.39 -3.77
CA VAL A 694 27.28 18.71 -4.18
C VAL A 694 27.02 17.91 -5.44
N SER A 695 28.00 17.89 -6.35
CA SER A 695 27.91 17.15 -7.60
C SER A 695 28.85 15.97 -7.65
N PHE A 696 28.68 15.13 -8.67
CA PHE A 696 29.57 14.00 -8.92
C PHE A 696 31.03 14.46 -8.97
N PRO A 697 31.96 13.75 -8.31
CA PRO A 697 33.37 14.04 -8.43
C PRO A 697 33.86 13.70 -9.84
N LYS A 698 34.88 14.39 -10.34
CA LYS A 698 35.39 14.22 -11.72
C LYS A 698 35.71 12.77 -12.08
N GLY A 699 36.20 11.97 -11.13
CA GLY A 699 36.50 10.54 -11.34
C GLY A 699 35.28 9.64 -11.59
N GLN A 700 34.07 10.13 -11.31
CA GLN A 700 32.81 9.40 -11.49
C GLN A 700 32.12 9.74 -12.82
N ALA A 701 32.73 10.56 -13.69
CA ALA A 701 32.14 11.00 -14.96
C ALA A 701 31.69 9.84 -15.88
N LYS A 702 32.34 8.66 -15.79
CA LYS A 702 31.99 7.45 -16.54
C LYS A 702 30.67 6.79 -16.09
N HIS A 703 30.20 7.13 -14.89
CA HIS A 703 28.94 6.62 -14.31
C HIS A 703 27.80 7.62 -14.44
N MET A 704 27.96 8.64 -15.30
CA MET A 704 26.95 9.66 -15.56
C MET A 704 26.22 9.39 -16.88
N GLY A 705 25.06 10.02 -17.06
CA GLY A 705 24.25 9.94 -18.28
C GLY A 705 22.76 9.94 -17.97
N PHE A 706 21.93 9.86 -19.01
CA PHE A 706 20.47 10.04 -18.91
C PHE A 706 19.86 9.23 -17.75
N PHE A 707 20.09 7.91 -17.72
CA PHE A 707 19.66 7.03 -16.63
C PHE A 707 20.69 6.93 -15.49
N ASN A 708 21.98 6.86 -15.84
CA ASN A 708 23.04 6.56 -14.86
C ASN A 708 23.23 7.67 -13.83
N SER A 709 23.11 8.94 -14.23
CA SER A 709 23.16 10.07 -13.29
C SER A 709 21.99 10.08 -12.30
N HIS A 710 20.92 9.34 -12.59
CA HIS A 710 19.77 9.16 -11.71
C HIS A 710 19.87 7.89 -10.84
N PHE A 711 20.76 6.97 -11.18
CA PHE A 711 20.74 5.65 -10.57
C PHE A 711 21.41 5.65 -9.20
N ILE A 712 20.67 5.24 -8.15
CA ILE A 712 21.13 5.30 -6.75
C ILE A 712 22.45 4.55 -6.51
N GLY A 713 22.68 3.44 -7.22
CA GLY A 713 23.91 2.64 -7.08
C GLY A 713 25.20 3.36 -7.49
N TYR A 714 25.10 4.49 -8.18
CA TYR A 714 26.24 5.34 -8.52
C TYR A 714 26.46 6.52 -7.57
N TYR A 715 25.74 6.58 -6.45
CA TYR A 715 25.90 7.62 -5.42
C TYR A 715 26.73 7.18 -4.21
N THR A 716 27.38 6.01 -4.22
CA THR A 716 28.23 5.60 -3.07
C THR A 716 29.40 6.54 -2.79
N TRP A 717 29.81 7.36 -3.77
CA TRP A 717 30.87 8.36 -3.62
C TRP A 717 30.57 9.42 -2.54
N ILE A 718 29.30 9.59 -2.14
CA ILE A 718 28.93 10.53 -1.08
C ILE A 718 29.66 10.17 0.24
N PHE A 719 29.88 8.87 0.48
CA PHE A 719 30.57 8.39 1.67
C PHE A 719 32.10 8.53 1.61
N ASP A 720 32.66 8.85 0.44
CA ASP A 720 34.08 9.14 0.23
C ASP A 720 34.43 10.61 0.50
N ILE A 721 33.41 11.46 0.70
CA ILE A 721 33.61 12.87 1.04
C ILE A 721 34.31 12.96 2.40
N GLN A 722 35.41 13.71 2.46
CA GLN A 722 36.20 13.84 3.68
C GLN A 722 35.45 14.65 4.76
N LYS A 723 35.68 14.30 6.03
CA LYS A 723 35.12 15.00 7.18
C LYS A 723 35.42 16.52 7.10
N GLY A 724 34.39 17.33 7.35
CA GLY A 724 34.48 18.80 7.28
C GLY A 724 34.33 19.39 5.87
N LYS A 725 34.20 18.56 4.83
CA LYS A 725 33.87 19.03 3.47
C LYS A 725 32.35 19.13 3.27
N PRO A 726 31.87 20.03 2.39
CA PRO A 726 30.46 20.11 2.03
C PRO A 726 29.92 18.76 1.53
N GLY A 727 28.75 18.36 2.01
CA GLY A 727 28.11 17.08 1.64
C GLY A 727 28.62 15.87 2.41
N TYR A 728 29.51 16.03 3.39
CA TYR A 728 29.94 14.93 4.24
C TYR A 728 28.79 14.33 5.05
N VAL A 729 28.69 13.00 5.09
CA VAL A 729 27.77 12.26 5.97
C VAL A 729 28.50 11.95 7.28
N PRO A 730 28.20 12.66 8.38
CA PRO A 730 28.85 12.45 9.68
C PRO A 730 28.64 11.07 10.26
N GLN A 731 29.63 10.63 11.03
CA GLN A 731 29.45 9.56 11.99
C GLN A 731 28.87 10.15 13.28
N HIS A 732 27.75 9.61 13.76
CA HIS A 732 27.01 10.11 14.93
C HIS A 732 27.24 9.28 16.18
#